data_AF-A0A4D6GXE9-F1
#
_entry.id   AF-A0A4D6GXE9-F1
#
_cell.length_a   1.000
_cell.length_b   1.000
_cell.length_c   1.000
_cell.angle_alpha   90.00
_cell.angle_beta   90.00
_cell.angle_gamma   90.00
#
_symmetry.space_group_name_H-M   'P 1'
#
loop_
_entity.id
_entity.type
_entity.pdbx_description
1 polymer ?
#
loop_
_entity_poly.entity_id
_entity_poly.type
_entity_poly.pdbx_seq_one_letter_code
_entity_poly.pdbx_strand_id
1 'polypeptide(L)'
;MSSEDLSADDLTLPVKRVTGDSLEDRLTANAYHNILPARYLRKDTDGEHVESQEDLFERVAKNIALAEVVFESDDPVTATPSQLKPDHPRRDELAAEVFGSDVDPDSETATVELTDSNINKFAYDTVVPELDDPEVREHVEGVAAEFQDLMASLSFMPNSPTLMNAGDELQQLSACFVDSPDDDITDIHQTAKEAAEVFQSGGGMGYAFWQLRPYGDTVGSTGGIASGPLTFMETFDQMCETIAQGGARRGAQMAVMRVSHPDVVEFIHAKNKDVSLAQTLKLNDPDDYTYTEFSEALEEARDLIDEDGRVPEHLRNAVEGHLSNFNISVGVTDGFMEALEAGEEYTFTNPRTGEAHIATEETKEMYSRYGLGHYVTPGEELTLPAEELWSRIVEGAHENGEPGVIYLERVNDEHSFDVEEHPDHRILATNPCGEQPLEEYEACNLGHINLSTLAAQDAPDWRVWSQTHDFDTLEAGVSRFLDEAMDTDAFQRRIEMGTRFLENVVTMSDFPVPEIEQKVSEMRKIGLGVMGLAQLYIQLGVKYGSEEGNEIASQLMQTINHDSKTASHELALERGSFDEWDNSKFAAPTEYADWFEHHTGEDAADWADGYPIRNHNTTTIAPTGTTSMVGNTTGGCEPIYNVAYYKNVSDDVQGDEMLVEFDDYFLRTLEDNDIDVQAVKEEAQTQMANNDFDGVDGLTTVPDAIGELFVVTSDLSGKDHAAVQTACQNGVDSAISKTCNFPNDASVEDMDEVYRYIYDNGGKGVTVYRDGTRSKQVLTTRADNTEFSGLDEEEAAAAMVDTIQETFGGIEGFLENDDIQDAFGADLRELFATGDDAAFDEEDFAEKQPRPDLLHGVTQRVDTGYGKLYVTINENPERERPFELFANTGNSGGFTGSFTEALAKTISVALRSGVDPDEIADKLQGIRSPKVAWDKGEQVNSIPDAFGTALRRYLNGDVDRAAYPQQQHLTEIDADDAAHHETDGGAAESLGGPQGPTGAGESADAQQQSQDATQSLIDAGESPECPECGAMTLYYSEGCKTCESCGWSEC
;
A
#
# COMPACT_ATOMS: atom_id res chain seq x y z
N MET A 1 -24.44 -46.20 -3.95
CA MET A 1 -25.60 -46.10 -3.04
C MET A 1 -26.10 -44.67 -3.18
N SER A 2 -27.39 -44.37 -3.06
CA SER A 2 -27.86 -42.98 -3.19
C SER A 2 -27.17 -42.13 -2.13
N SER A 3 -26.63 -40.97 -2.52
CA SER A 3 -25.84 -40.02 -1.72
C SER A 3 -26.63 -39.36 -0.56
N GLU A 4 -27.91 -39.67 -0.39
CA GLU A 4 -28.84 -39.00 0.53
C GLU A 4 -28.88 -39.58 1.98
N ASP A 5 -27.99 -40.49 2.38
CA ASP A 5 -28.13 -41.27 3.64
C ASP A 5 -26.91 -41.23 4.60
N LEU A 6 -25.90 -40.38 4.39
CA LEU A 6 -24.78 -40.25 5.33
C LEU A 6 -25.20 -39.42 6.56
N SER A 7 -25.16 -40.04 7.74
CA SER A 7 -25.35 -39.33 9.02
C SER A 7 -24.02 -38.83 9.58
N ALA A 8 -24.04 -37.91 10.54
CA ALA A 8 -22.81 -37.44 11.21
C ALA A 8 -22.01 -38.59 11.85
N ASP A 9 -22.68 -39.65 12.35
CA ASP A 9 -22.03 -40.84 12.91
C ASP A 9 -21.27 -41.68 11.86
N ASP A 10 -21.62 -41.55 10.59
CA ASP A 10 -21.03 -42.29 9.47
C ASP A 10 -19.96 -41.48 8.72
N LEU A 11 -19.80 -40.20 9.06
CA LEU A 11 -18.90 -39.28 8.37
C LEU A 11 -17.45 -39.45 8.84
N THR A 12 -16.52 -39.44 7.89
CA THR A 12 -15.08 -39.31 8.17
C THR A 12 -14.65 -37.88 7.88
N LEU A 13 -14.21 -37.16 8.91
CA LEU A 13 -13.63 -35.82 8.75
C LEU A 13 -12.10 -35.93 8.66
N PRO A 14 -11.49 -35.60 7.51
CA PRO A 14 -10.06 -35.82 7.33
C PRO A 14 -9.24 -34.88 8.22
N VAL A 15 -8.48 -35.44 9.15
CA VAL A 15 -7.56 -34.65 9.95
C VAL A 15 -6.43 -34.12 9.07
N LYS A 16 -6.33 -32.80 8.94
CA LYS A 16 -5.37 -32.16 8.07
C LYS A 16 -3.97 -32.20 8.69
N ARG A 17 -3.02 -32.67 7.87
CA ARG A 17 -1.60 -32.73 8.18
C ARG A 17 -0.80 -32.25 6.99
N VAL A 18 0.38 -31.71 7.28
CA VAL A 18 1.37 -31.32 6.28
C VAL A 18 2.46 -32.38 6.29
N THR A 19 2.54 -33.15 5.21
CA THR A 19 3.45 -34.28 5.06
C THR A 19 4.18 -34.17 3.74
N GLY A 20 5.44 -34.57 3.68
CA GLY A 20 6.27 -34.45 2.48
C GLY A 20 7.74 -34.30 2.85
N ASP A 21 8.64 -34.71 1.95
CA ASP A 21 10.08 -34.64 2.21
C ASP A 21 10.66 -33.26 1.82
N SER A 22 10.00 -32.53 0.90
CA SER A 22 10.35 -31.16 0.46
C SER A 22 9.24 -30.14 0.75
N LEU A 23 9.51 -28.84 0.58
CA LEU A 23 8.44 -27.83 0.58
C LEU A 23 7.51 -27.95 -0.63
N GLU A 24 8.03 -28.36 -1.79
CA GLU A 24 7.20 -28.65 -2.98
C GLU A 24 6.10 -29.69 -2.68
N ASP A 25 6.40 -30.71 -1.86
CA ASP A 25 5.42 -31.73 -1.45
C ASP A 25 4.38 -31.18 -0.45
N ARG A 26 4.75 -30.15 0.33
CA ARG A 26 3.97 -29.65 1.48
C ARG A 26 3.09 -28.45 1.13
N LEU A 27 3.51 -27.64 0.17
CA LEU A 27 2.82 -26.44 -0.29
C LEU A 27 1.87 -26.75 -1.44
N THR A 28 0.89 -25.86 -1.66
CA THR A 28 0.09 -25.92 -2.89
C THR A 28 0.94 -25.49 -4.09
N ALA A 29 0.60 -25.99 -5.28
CA ALA A 29 1.29 -25.59 -6.51
C ALA A 29 1.27 -24.08 -6.73
N ASN A 30 0.16 -23.41 -6.39
CA ASN A 30 0.05 -21.96 -6.47
C ASN A 30 0.99 -21.25 -5.48
N ALA A 31 1.06 -21.71 -4.22
CA ALA A 31 1.99 -21.15 -3.26
C ALA A 31 3.44 -21.31 -3.72
N TYR A 32 3.83 -22.53 -4.09
CA TYR A 32 5.22 -22.87 -4.43
C TYR A 32 5.71 -22.27 -5.75
N HIS A 33 4.90 -22.30 -6.82
CA HIS A 33 5.33 -21.86 -8.15
C HIS A 33 5.01 -20.39 -8.45
N ASN A 34 4.01 -19.80 -7.80
CA ASN A 34 3.55 -18.44 -8.13
C ASN A 34 3.79 -17.46 -6.98
N ILE A 35 3.22 -17.74 -5.79
CA ILE A 35 3.25 -16.77 -4.68
C ILE A 35 4.66 -16.57 -4.13
N LEU A 36 5.38 -17.67 -3.82
CA LEU A 36 6.72 -17.56 -3.27
C LEU A 36 7.68 -16.81 -4.21
N PRO A 37 7.81 -17.18 -5.50
CA PRO A 37 8.70 -16.46 -6.42
C PRO A 37 8.26 -15.02 -6.68
N ALA A 38 6.96 -14.74 -6.78
CA ALA A 38 6.49 -13.38 -7.05
C ALA A 38 6.79 -12.41 -5.90
N ARG A 39 6.77 -12.88 -4.64
CA ARG A 39 6.70 -12.00 -3.47
C ARG A 39 7.80 -12.19 -2.42
N TYR A 40 8.33 -13.40 -2.22
CA TYR A 40 9.11 -13.72 -1.02
C TYR A 40 10.55 -14.15 -1.28
N LEU A 41 10.87 -14.60 -2.49
CA LEU A 41 12.24 -15.02 -2.83
C LEU A 41 13.11 -13.80 -3.15
N ARG A 42 14.32 -13.80 -2.61
CA ARG A 42 15.32 -12.77 -2.91
C ARG A 42 15.65 -12.70 -4.39
N LYS A 43 15.89 -11.47 -4.86
CA LYS A 43 16.33 -11.15 -6.21
C LYS A 43 17.62 -10.36 -6.16
N ASP A 44 18.49 -10.55 -7.15
CA ASP A 44 19.68 -9.70 -7.32
C ASP A 44 19.33 -8.36 -8.00
N THR A 45 20.36 -7.55 -8.25
CA THR A 45 20.22 -6.25 -8.92
C THR A 45 19.71 -6.33 -10.35
N ASP A 46 19.81 -7.50 -11.00
CA ASP A 46 19.29 -7.75 -12.34
C ASP A 46 17.84 -8.26 -12.30
N GLY A 47 17.27 -8.46 -11.10
CA GLY A 47 15.91 -8.93 -10.86
C GLY A 47 15.77 -10.46 -10.89
N GLU A 48 16.89 -11.19 -10.98
CA GLU A 48 16.91 -12.65 -11.05
C GLU A 48 16.89 -13.28 -9.66
N HIS A 49 16.20 -14.41 -9.51
CA HIS A 49 16.12 -15.11 -8.23
C HIS A 49 17.48 -15.68 -7.80
N VAL A 50 17.92 -15.29 -6.60
CA VAL A 50 19.14 -15.81 -5.94
C VAL A 50 18.84 -16.77 -4.80
N GLU A 51 17.57 -16.96 -4.50
CA GLU A 51 17.06 -17.84 -3.46
C GLU A 51 16.06 -18.82 -4.08
N SER A 52 16.08 -20.08 -3.63
CA SER A 52 15.05 -21.06 -4.00
C SER A 52 13.95 -21.14 -2.94
N GLN A 53 12.81 -21.72 -3.30
CA GLN A 53 11.69 -21.94 -2.39
C GLN A 53 12.11 -22.69 -1.11
N GLU A 54 13.00 -23.67 -1.24
CA GLU A 54 13.47 -24.51 -0.13
C GLU A 54 14.35 -23.74 0.86
N ASP A 55 14.97 -22.63 0.44
CA ASP A 55 15.88 -21.84 1.28
C ASP A 55 15.14 -20.79 2.13
N LEU A 56 13.92 -20.39 1.73
CA LEU A 56 13.15 -19.28 2.33
C LEU A 56 13.01 -19.41 3.85
N PHE A 57 12.51 -20.55 4.33
CA PHE A 57 12.26 -20.74 5.76
C PHE A 57 13.54 -20.96 6.56
N GLU A 58 14.58 -21.55 5.95
CA GLU A 58 15.90 -21.66 6.59
C GLU A 58 16.51 -20.27 6.82
N ARG A 59 16.45 -19.40 5.81
CA ARG A 59 16.91 -18.02 5.92
C ARG A 59 16.20 -17.27 7.05
N VAL A 60 14.87 -17.29 7.03
CA VAL A 60 14.06 -16.58 8.03
C VAL A 60 14.37 -17.13 9.42
N ALA A 61 14.36 -18.44 9.60
CA ALA A 61 14.60 -19.07 10.90
C ALA A 61 15.99 -18.76 11.45
N LYS A 62 17.04 -18.87 10.64
CA LYS A 62 18.42 -18.51 11.02
C LYS A 62 18.55 -17.05 11.42
N ASN A 63 17.99 -16.13 10.61
CA ASN A 63 18.07 -14.71 10.93
C ASN A 63 17.38 -14.40 12.27
N ILE A 64 16.15 -14.90 12.48
CA ILE A 64 15.41 -14.63 13.72
C ILE A 64 16.04 -15.30 14.95
N ALA A 65 16.57 -16.53 14.80
CA ALA A 65 17.23 -17.23 15.91
C ALA A 65 18.57 -16.57 16.33
N LEU A 66 19.18 -15.71 15.50
CA LEU A 66 20.42 -15.01 15.84
C LEU A 66 20.27 -14.12 17.09
N ALA A 67 19.06 -13.61 17.36
CA ALA A 67 18.77 -12.84 18.58
C ALA A 67 19.06 -13.62 19.87
N GLU A 68 19.00 -14.95 19.86
CA GLU A 68 19.26 -15.78 21.04
C GLU A 68 20.72 -15.63 21.56
N VAL A 69 21.66 -15.28 20.68
CA VAL A 69 23.10 -15.16 21.02
C VAL A 69 23.33 -14.15 22.16
N VAL A 70 22.58 -13.05 22.16
CA VAL A 70 22.78 -11.97 23.15
C VAL A 70 22.09 -12.23 24.48
N PHE A 71 21.15 -13.19 24.53
CA PHE A 71 20.37 -13.50 25.73
C PHE A 71 20.82 -14.80 26.42
N GLU A 72 21.39 -15.74 25.68
CA GLU A 72 21.80 -17.04 26.24
C GLU A 72 23.23 -17.01 26.85
N SER A 73 24.06 -16.05 26.47
CA SER A 73 25.46 -16.00 26.94
C SER A 73 25.63 -15.17 28.22
N ASP A 74 26.17 -15.79 29.28
CA ASP A 74 26.57 -15.11 30.51
C ASP A 74 27.82 -14.20 30.33
N ASP A 75 28.64 -14.48 29.32
CA ASP A 75 29.86 -13.74 28.98
C ASP A 75 29.63 -12.92 27.70
N PRO A 76 30.15 -11.67 27.61
CA PRO A 76 30.01 -10.86 26.41
C PRO A 76 30.52 -11.57 25.15
N VAL A 77 29.62 -11.83 24.20
CA VAL A 77 29.97 -12.33 22.87
C VAL A 77 30.45 -11.16 22.02
N THR A 78 31.60 -11.30 21.37
CA THR A 78 32.15 -10.25 20.49
C THR A 78 32.12 -10.66 19.04
N ALA A 79 31.85 -9.71 18.16
CA ALA A 79 31.92 -9.90 16.71
C ALA A 79 32.94 -8.96 16.06
N THR A 80 33.44 -9.37 14.89
CA THR A 80 34.32 -8.58 14.02
C THR A 80 33.56 -8.03 12.80
N PRO A 81 34.10 -7.02 12.10
CA PRO A 81 33.51 -6.52 10.86
C PRO A 81 33.25 -7.59 9.80
N SER A 82 34.09 -8.63 9.70
CA SER A 82 33.89 -9.75 8.76
C SER A 82 32.61 -10.56 9.01
N GLN A 83 32.00 -10.42 10.20
CA GLN A 83 30.76 -11.10 10.56
C GLN A 83 29.50 -10.27 10.28
N LEU A 84 29.63 -9.00 9.87
CA LEU A 84 28.51 -8.23 9.33
C LEU A 84 27.90 -8.95 8.12
N LYS A 85 26.61 -8.69 7.85
CA LYS A 85 25.89 -9.21 6.68
C LYS A 85 26.75 -9.10 5.40
N PRO A 86 27.22 -10.23 4.82
CA PRO A 86 28.24 -10.21 3.77
C PRO A 86 27.82 -9.45 2.51
N ASP A 87 26.55 -9.58 2.13
CA ASP A 87 26.00 -9.04 0.88
C ASP A 87 25.25 -7.70 1.07
N HIS A 88 25.41 -7.05 2.24
CA HIS A 88 24.77 -5.76 2.50
C HIS A 88 25.33 -4.68 1.55
N PRO A 89 24.51 -4.00 0.73
CA PRO A 89 25.03 -3.08 -0.29
C PRO A 89 25.68 -1.83 0.33
N ARG A 90 25.28 -1.43 1.54
CA ARG A 90 25.91 -0.36 2.34
C ARG A 90 26.84 -0.89 3.45
N ARG A 91 27.50 -2.04 3.25
CA ARG A 91 28.33 -2.70 4.28
C ARG A 91 29.43 -1.81 4.86
N ASP A 92 30.01 -0.90 4.06
CA ASP A 92 30.99 0.08 4.55
C ASP A 92 30.39 1.06 5.58
N GLU A 93 29.18 1.52 5.32
CA GLU A 93 28.46 2.43 6.22
C GLU A 93 28.00 1.68 7.47
N LEU A 94 27.56 0.43 7.31
CA LEU A 94 27.22 -0.45 8.43
C LEU A 94 28.42 -0.76 9.33
N ALA A 95 29.60 -0.97 8.74
CA ALA A 95 30.84 -1.11 9.51
C ALA A 95 31.20 0.16 10.27
N ALA A 96 31.00 1.34 9.65
CA ALA A 96 31.20 2.62 10.30
C ALA A 96 30.21 2.89 11.44
N GLU A 97 28.95 2.47 11.29
CA GLU A 97 27.90 2.55 12.31
C GLU A 97 28.23 1.67 13.52
N VAL A 98 28.57 0.41 13.30
CA VAL A 98 28.74 -0.59 14.36
C VAL A 98 30.13 -0.50 15.03
N PHE A 99 31.19 -0.27 14.26
CA PHE A 99 32.58 -0.29 14.75
C PHE A 99 33.25 1.09 14.81
N GLY A 100 32.61 2.13 14.27
CA GLY A 100 33.09 3.51 14.23
C GLY A 100 33.66 3.91 12.86
N SER A 101 33.63 5.22 12.58
CA SER A 101 33.84 5.83 11.24
C SER A 101 35.17 5.57 10.53
N ASP A 102 36.17 4.98 11.19
CA ASP A 102 37.50 4.69 10.66
C ASP A 102 37.80 3.19 10.51
N VAL A 103 36.82 2.30 10.73
CA VAL A 103 37.01 0.85 10.69
C VAL A 103 36.78 0.29 9.30
N ASP A 104 37.77 -0.43 8.79
CA ASP A 104 37.69 -1.19 7.55
C ASP A 104 36.77 -2.42 7.75
N PRO A 105 35.78 -2.66 6.86
CA PRO A 105 34.90 -3.84 6.91
C PRO A 105 35.62 -5.20 6.88
N ASP A 106 36.88 -5.21 6.46
CA ASP A 106 37.76 -6.39 6.41
C ASP A 106 38.74 -6.44 7.59
N SER A 107 38.58 -5.58 8.59
CA SER A 107 39.44 -5.56 9.78
C SER A 107 39.22 -6.79 10.65
N GLU A 108 40.27 -7.60 10.81
CA GLU A 108 40.27 -8.75 11.75
C GLU A 108 40.63 -8.35 13.20
N THR A 109 40.83 -7.06 13.46
CA THR A 109 41.31 -6.56 14.79
C THR A 109 40.32 -5.68 15.52
N ALA A 110 39.32 -5.15 14.80
CA ALA A 110 38.21 -4.45 15.43
C ALA A 110 37.21 -5.48 15.96
N THR A 111 36.70 -5.25 17.16
CA THR A 111 35.69 -6.09 17.79
C THR A 111 34.66 -5.20 18.48
N VAL A 112 33.40 -5.61 18.42
CA VAL A 112 32.30 -5.00 19.18
C VAL A 112 31.63 -6.10 20.00
N GLU A 113 31.06 -5.72 21.14
CA GLU A 113 30.17 -6.59 21.90
C GLU A 113 28.82 -6.67 21.19
N LEU A 114 28.28 -7.89 21.06
CA LEU A 114 26.95 -8.10 20.50
C LEU A 114 25.90 -7.74 21.56
N THR A 115 24.95 -6.89 21.18
CA THR A 115 23.84 -6.44 22.02
C THR A 115 22.52 -6.62 21.27
N ASP A 116 21.41 -6.56 22.00
CA ASP A 116 20.07 -6.53 21.41
C ASP A 116 19.91 -5.44 20.34
N SER A 117 20.55 -4.28 20.54
CA SER A 117 20.50 -3.14 19.62
C SER A 117 21.36 -3.27 18.36
N ASN A 118 22.27 -4.25 18.27
CA ASN A 118 23.20 -4.34 17.13
C ASN A 118 23.27 -5.73 16.49
N ILE A 119 22.74 -6.76 17.14
CA ILE A 119 22.79 -8.15 16.65
C ILE A 119 22.15 -8.28 15.27
N ASN A 120 21.12 -7.47 15.01
CA ASN A 120 20.43 -7.40 13.72
C ASN A 120 21.35 -7.00 12.55
N LYS A 121 22.51 -6.36 12.79
CA LYS A 121 23.47 -5.97 11.75
C LYS A 121 24.40 -7.11 11.30
N PHE A 122 24.37 -8.25 12.00
CA PHE A 122 25.22 -9.41 11.75
C PHE A 122 24.48 -10.55 11.03
N ALA A 123 25.23 -11.56 10.58
CA ALA A 123 24.68 -12.74 9.92
C ALA A 123 24.84 -14.01 10.76
N TYR A 124 23.82 -14.87 10.73
CA TYR A 124 23.84 -16.14 11.43
C TYR A 124 25.04 -17.00 11.02
N ASP A 125 25.25 -17.17 9.71
CA ASP A 125 26.28 -18.07 9.17
C ASP A 125 27.72 -17.58 9.42
N THR A 126 27.90 -16.36 9.91
CA THR A 126 29.21 -15.80 10.28
C THR A 126 29.42 -15.75 11.79
N VAL A 127 28.36 -15.55 12.58
CA VAL A 127 28.44 -15.46 14.04
C VAL A 127 28.38 -16.85 14.70
N VAL A 128 27.32 -17.62 14.43
CA VAL A 128 27.01 -18.85 15.18
C VAL A 128 28.12 -19.93 15.07
N PRO A 129 28.72 -20.18 13.89
CA PRO A 129 29.81 -21.14 13.78
C PRO A 129 31.06 -20.78 14.60
N GLU A 130 31.28 -19.50 14.90
CA GLU A 130 32.45 -18.99 15.61
C GLU A 130 32.23 -18.79 17.11
N LEU A 131 31.02 -19.05 17.64
CA LEU A 131 30.73 -18.96 19.08
C LEU A 131 31.62 -19.89 19.89
N ASP A 132 32.36 -19.36 20.87
CA ASP A 132 33.27 -20.14 21.70
C ASP A 132 32.54 -21.08 22.67
N ASP A 133 31.30 -20.73 23.06
CA ASP A 133 30.47 -21.52 23.96
C ASP A 133 29.60 -22.53 23.16
N PRO A 134 29.84 -23.85 23.30
CA PRO A 134 29.04 -24.87 22.64
C PRO A 134 27.58 -24.94 23.10
N GLU A 135 27.27 -24.55 24.35
CA GLU A 135 25.90 -24.59 24.89
C GLU A 135 25.04 -23.50 24.24
N VAL A 136 25.57 -22.27 24.18
CA VAL A 136 24.94 -21.15 23.46
C VAL A 136 24.74 -21.51 21.98
N ARG A 137 25.75 -22.10 21.33
CA ARG A 137 25.65 -22.52 19.93
C ARG A 137 24.55 -23.57 19.73
N GLU A 138 24.50 -24.60 20.57
CA GLU A 138 23.50 -25.67 20.48
C GLU A 138 22.09 -25.14 20.70
N HIS A 139 21.91 -24.19 21.63
CA HIS A 139 20.63 -23.51 21.85
C HIS A 139 20.16 -22.73 20.62
N VAL A 140 21.03 -21.86 20.08
CA VAL A 140 20.72 -21.03 18.90
C VAL A 140 20.41 -21.92 17.68
N GLU A 141 21.20 -22.97 17.44
CA GLU A 141 20.95 -23.95 16.37
C GLU A 141 19.62 -24.70 16.58
N GLY A 142 19.29 -25.05 17.82
CA GLY A 142 18.04 -25.69 18.18
C GLY A 142 16.82 -24.81 17.96
N VAL A 143 16.89 -23.53 18.36
CA VAL A 143 15.83 -22.54 18.13
C VAL A 143 15.64 -22.28 16.64
N ALA A 144 16.74 -22.16 15.87
CA ALA A 144 16.67 -22.02 14.41
C ALA A 144 15.98 -23.22 13.75
N ALA A 145 16.33 -24.44 14.16
CA ALA A 145 15.71 -25.65 13.64
C ALA A 145 14.20 -25.69 13.95
N GLU A 146 13.81 -25.34 15.17
CA GLU A 146 12.41 -25.32 15.58
C GLU A 146 11.60 -24.28 14.79
N PHE A 147 12.12 -23.06 14.63
CA PHE A 147 11.47 -22.02 13.82
C PHE A 147 11.31 -22.44 12.36
N GLN A 148 12.33 -23.06 11.78
CA GLN A 148 12.26 -23.60 10.44
C GLN A 148 11.19 -24.70 10.33
N ASP A 149 11.15 -25.63 11.28
CA ASP A 149 10.20 -26.73 11.29
C ASP A 149 8.76 -26.25 11.44
N LEU A 150 8.51 -25.24 12.29
CA LEU A 150 7.20 -24.62 12.45
C LEU A 150 6.67 -24.01 11.14
N MET A 151 7.52 -23.28 10.41
CA MET A 151 7.16 -22.69 9.11
C MET A 151 7.06 -23.76 8.01
N ALA A 152 8.03 -24.67 7.91
CA ALA A 152 8.08 -25.70 6.88
C ALA A 152 7.00 -26.79 7.06
N SER A 153 6.43 -26.94 8.25
CA SER A 153 5.25 -27.77 8.51
C SER A 153 3.93 -26.98 8.42
N LEU A 154 3.99 -25.69 8.06
CA LEU A 154 2.87 -24.75 8.02
C LEU A 154 2.08 -24.68 9.34
N SER A 155 2.74 -24.94 10.46
CA SER A 155 2.16 -24.90 11.81
C SER A 155 2.08 -23.47 12.35
N PHE A 156 2.99 -22.63 11.91
CA PHE A 156 3.07 -21.20 12.21
C PHE A 156 3.55 -20.46 10.95
N MET A 157 3.03 -19.25 10.72
CA MET A 157 3.51 -18.40 9.64
C MET A 157 3.67 -16.96 10.15
N PRO A 158 4.85 -16.33 10.01
CA PRO A 158 5.01 -14.93 10.31
C PRO A 158 4.35 -14.06 9.22
N ASN A 159 4.27 -12.76 9.47
CA ASN A 159 3.78 -11.80 8.48
C ASN A 159 4.64 -11.75 7.22
N SER A 160 4.07 -11.15 6.16
CA SER A 160 4.77 -11.01 4.88
C SER A 160 6.10 -10.25 4.97
N PRO A 161 6.21 -9.10 5.68
CA PRO A 161 7.50 -8.40 5.82
C PRO A 161 8.60 -9.25 6.43
N THR A 162 8.30 -10.08 7.43
CA THR A 162 9.31 -11.00 8.01
C THR A 162 9.80 -12.01 6.96
N LEU A 163 8.90 -12.62 6.18
CA LEU A 163 9.29 -13.55 5.11
C LEU A 163 10.13 -12.87 4.01
N MET A 164 9.76 -11.64 3.66
CA MET A 164 10.44 -10.85 2.63
C MET A 164 11.84 -10.39 3.09
N ASN A 165 11.92 -9.76 4.26
CA ASN A 165 13.04 -8.89 4.64
C ASN A 165 14.00 -9.53 5.65
N ALA A 166 13.67 -10.68 6.26
CA ALA A 166 14.57 -11.32 7.22
C ALA A 166 15.94 -11.63 6.60
N GLY A 167 16.98 -11.09 7.24
CA GLY A 167 18.37 -11.16 6.82
C GLY A 167 18.75 -10.30 5.62
N ASP A 168 17.84 -9.48 5.08
CA ASP A 168 18.10 -8.59 3.95
C ASP A 168 18.63 -7.23 4.42
N GLU A 169 18.86 -6.28 3.50
CA GLU A 169 19.29 -4.91 3.79
C GLU A 169 18.29 -4.18 4.69
N LEU A 170 17.02 -4.09 4.25
CA LEU A 170 16.01 -3.27 4.95
C LEU A 170 15.71 -3.79 6.34
N GLN A 171 15.65 -5.13 6.50
CA GLN A 171 15.33 -5.83 7.74
C GLN A 171 14.16 -5.25 8.55
N GLN A 172 13.22 -4.61 7.86
CA GLN A 172 11.98 -4.12 8.42
C GLN A 172 11.02 -5.32 8.45
N LEU A 173 10.73 -5.85 9.65
CA LEU A 173 9.99 -7.11 9.82
C LEU A 173 8.53 -6.92 10.30
N SER A 174 8.17 -5.70 10.69
CA SER A 174 6.82 -5.32 11.15
C SER A 174 5.92 -4.90 9.97
N ALA A 175 4.60 -5.10 10.06
CA ALA A 175 3.70 -4.86 8.93
C ALA A 175 3.15 -3.45 8.84
N CYS A 176 2.87 -2.81 9.97
CA CYS A 176 2.18 -1.53 10.04
C CYS A 176 2.64 -0.72 11.26
N PHE A 177 2.31 0.57 11.26
CA PHE A 177 2.67 1.54 12.29
C PHE A 177 1.53 2.54 12.49
N VAL A 178 1.56 3.28 13.61
CA VAL A 178 0.73 4.47 13.84
C VAL A 178 1.65 5.64 14.16
N ASP A 179 1.41 6.76 13.49
CA ASP A 179 2.10 8.03 13.69
C ASP A 179 1.17 9.14 13.21
N SER A 180 0.69 9.97 14.12
CA SER A 180 -0.38 10.94 13.89
C SER A 180 0.17 12.37 13.87
N PRO A 181 -0.31 13.21 12.94
CA PRO A 181 0.21 14.57 12.83
C PRO A 181 -0.35 15.47 13.94
N ASP A 182 0.53 16.22 14.60
CA ASP A 182 0.15 17.33 15.47
C ASP A 182 -0.45 18.50 14.64
N ASP A 183 -1.18 19.38 15.32
CA ASP A 183 -1.84 20.57 14.72
C ASP A 183 -0.85 21.72 14.36
N ASP A 184 0.26 21.37 13.71
CA ASP A 184 1.33 22.24 13.19
C ASP A 184 1.76 21.83 11.77
N ILE A 185 2.01 22.81 10.89
CA ILE A 185 2.36 22.52 9.50
C ILE A 185 3.70 21.80 9.35
N THR A 186 4.65 22.05 10.26
CA THR A 186 5.96 21.39 10.25
C THR A 186 5.78 19.93 10.60
N ASP A 187 4.98 19.67 11.62
CA ASP A 187 4.72 18.32 12.10
C ASP A 187 3.92 17.49 11.09
N ILE A 188 2.84 18.04 10.52
CA ILE A 188 2.09 17.40 9.43
C ILE A 188 2.99 16.91 8.29
N HIS A 189 3.97 17.73 7.89
CA HIS A 189 4.90 17.34 6.82
C HIS A 189 6.03 16.43 7.30
N GLN A 190 6.35 16.45 8.59
CA GLN A 190 7.29 15.51 9.20
C GLN A 190 6.67 14.12 9.28
N THR A 191 5.43 13.99 9.76
CA THR A 191 4.63 12.74 9.71
C THR A 191 4.49 12.23 8.28
N ALA A 192 4.22 13.11 7.30
CA ALA A 192 4.17 12.71 5.89
C ALA A 192 5.52 12.14 5.40
N LYS A 193 6.64 12.76 5.80
CA LYS A 193 7.98 12.27 5.47
C LYS A 193 8.23 10.90 6.11
N GLU A 194 7.89 10.72 7.38
CA GLU A 194 8.04 9.47 8.12
C GLU A 194 7.19 8.35 7.51
N ALA A 195 5.93 8.65 7.16
CA ALA A 195 5.07 7.76 6.41
C ALA A 195 5.66 7.34 5.05
N ALA A 196 6.26 8.28 4.30
CA ALA A 196 6.94 7.96 3.04
C ALA A 196 8.13 7.00 3.23
N GLU A 197 8.91 7.18 4.30
CA GLU A 197 10.02 6.28 4.68
C GLU A 197 9.48 4.88 5.06
N VAL A 198 8.36 4.81 5.76
CA VAL A 198 7.69 3.54 6.07
C VAL A 198 7.14 2.86 4.82
N PHE A 199 6.45 3.57 3.92
CA PHE A 199 5.92 3.01 2.67
C PHE A 199 7.03 2.47 1.77
N GLN A 200 8.18 3.15 1.72
CA GLN A 200 9.35 2.68 1.00
C GLN A 200 9.80 1.29 1.49
N SER A 201 9.71 1.04 2.80
CA SER A 201 10.06 -0.24 3.41
C SER A 201 8.96 -1.31 3.33
N GLY A 202 7.77 -0.96 2.82
CA GLY A 202 6.64 -1.89 2.66
C GLY A 202 5.66 -1.95 3.84
N GLY A 203 5.79 -1.03 4.80
CA GLY A 203 4.87 -0.88 5.93
C GLY A 203 3.58 -0.14 5.56
N GLY A 204 2.51 -0.36 6.33
CA GLY A 204 1.29 0.46 6.29
C GLY A 204 1.23 1.45 7.46
N MET A 205 0.45 2.53 7.34
CA MET A 205 0.39 3.61 8.33
C MET A 205 -1.03 3.88 8.81
N GLY A 206 -1.21 4.16 10.10
CA GLY A 206 -2.46 4.65 10.67
C GLY A 206 -2.29 6.04 11.28
N TYR A 207 -3.32 6.88 11.19
CA TYR A 207 -3.27 8.27 11.63
C TYR A 207 -4.53 8.68 12.40
N ALA A 208 -4.34 9.40 13.49
CA ALA A 208 -5.40 10.10 14.24
C ALA A 208 -5.63 11.52 13.71
N PHE A 209 -6.15 11.66 12.49
CA PHE A 209 -6.41 12.98 11.87
C PHE A 209 -7.37 13.88 12.67
N TRP A 210 -8.08 13.32 13.65
CA TRP A 210 -8.95 14.08 14.56
C TRP A 210 -8.21 15.02 15.53
N GLN A 211 -6.88 14.94 15.62
CA GLN A 211 -6.07 15.89 16.40
C GLN A 211 -5.94 17.26 15.71
N LEU A 212 -6.08 17.30 14.38
CA LEU A 212 -5.96 18.53 13.62
C LEU A 212 -7.15 19.46 13.86
N ARG A 213 -6.93 20.78 13.81
CA ARG A 213 -8.03 21.74 13.94
C ARG A 213 -9.05 21.61 12.80
N PRO A 214 -10.34 21.85 13.07
CA PRO A 214 -11.40 21.71 12.08
C PRO A 214 -11.36 22.80 11.00
N TYR A 215 -11.99 22.52 9.87
CA TYR A 215 -12.22 23.46 8.79
C TYR A 215 -12.89 24.74 9.29
N GLY A 216 -12.36 25.88 8.88
CA GLY A 216 -12.85 27.20 9.31
C GLY A 216 -12.32 27.68 10.67
N ASP A 217 -11.56 26.88 11.43
CA ASP A 217 -10.92 27.39 12.65
C ASP A 217 -9.81 28.41 12.32
N THR A 218 -9.52 29.29 13.26
CA THR A 218 -8.56 30.38 13.08
C THR A 218 -7.11 29.90 13.05
N VAL A 219 -6.33 30.41 12.08
CA VAL A 219 -4.88 30.22 12.01
C VAL A 219 -4.19 31.47 12.53
N GLY A 220 -3.73 31.43 13.78
CA GLY A 220 -3.23 32.61 14.50
C GLY A 220 -2.03 33.31 13.86
N SER A 221 -1.18 32.59 13.11
CA SER A 221 0.03 33.12 12.47
C SER A 221 -0.27 33.93 11.20
N THR A 222 -1.30 33.55 10.43
CA THR A 222 -1.66 34.18 9.15
C THR A 222 -2.91 35.06 9.25
N GLY A 223 -3.75 34.84 10.28
CA GLY A 223 -5.07 35.44 10.39
C GLY A 223 -6.09 34.86 9.40
N GLY A 224 -5.75 33.75 8.73
CA GLY A 224 -6.63 33.02 7.83
C GLY A 224 -7.47 31.95 8.54
N ILE A 225 -8.20 31.18 7.74
CA ILE A 225 -8.98 30.01 8.15
C ILE A 225 -8.20 28.73 7.86
N ALA A 226 -8.41 27.70 8.66
CA ALA A 226 -7.82 26.39 8.45
C ALA A 226 -8.58 25.61 7.36
N SER A 227 -7.85 24.79 6.60
CA SER A 227 -8.42 23.93 5.55
C SER A 227 -9.09 22.67 6.10
N GLY A 228 -8.83 22.31 7.36
CA GLY A 228 -9.33 21.07 7.98
C GLY A 228 -8.47 19.83 7.66
N PRO A 229 -8.76 18.69 8.30
CA PRO A 229 -7.97 17.46 8.18
C PRO A 229 -8.08 16.78 6.81
N LEU A 230 -9.25 16.82 6.16
CA LEU A 230 -9.46 16.11 4.89
C LEU A 230 -8.54 16.60 3.77
N THR A 231 -8.26 17.90 3.69
CA THR A 231 -7.29 18.44 2.72
C THR A 231 -5.89 17.88 2.91
N PHE A 232 -5.47 17.62 4.16
CA PHE A 232 -4.18 16.97 4.41
C PHE A 232 -4.24 15.48 4.11
N MET A 233 -5.36 14.81 4.37
CA MET A 233 -5.56 13.41 3.97
C MET A 233 -5.39 13.23 2.45
N GLU A 234 -5.90 14.15 1.61
CA GLU A 234 -5.68 14.12 0.16
C GLU A 234 -4.18 14.17 -0.21
N THR A 235 -3.39 14.94 0.53
CA THR A 235 -1.92 15.02 0.33
C THR A 235 -1.25 13.69 0.67
N PHE A 236 -1.65 13.07 1.79
CA PHE A 236 -1.13 11.77 2.22
C PHE A 236 -1.56 10.65 1.27
N ASP A 237 -2.76 10.72 0.69
CA ASP A 237 -3.26 9.77 -0.29
C ASP A 237 -2.42 9.81 -1.57
N GLN A 238 -2.20 11.00 -2.13
CA GLN A 238 -1.34 11.20 -3.31
C GLN A 238 0.11 10.74 -3.05
N MET A 239 0.65 11.03 -1.87
CA MET A 239 1.98 10.58 -1.48
C MET A 239 2.07 9.05 -1.48
N CYS A 240 1.09 8.37 -0.87
CA CYS A 240 1.03 6.91 -0.83
C CYS A 240 0.91 6.31 -2.23
N GLU A 241 0.16 6.93 -3.14
CA GLU A 241 0.02 6.48 -4.54
C GLU A 241 1.38 6.50 -5.28
N THR A 242 2.25 7.47 -4.97
CA THR A 242 3.55 7.61 -5.64
C THR A 242 4.64 6.66 -5.14
N ILE A 243 4.48 6.07 -3.95
CA ILE A 243 5.52 5.27 -3.29
C ILE A 243 5.12 3.79 -3.25
N ALA A 244 5.98 2.93 -3.80
CA ALA A 244 5.82 1.48 -3.72
C ALA A 244 7.15 0.80 -3.38
N GLN A 245 7.09 -0.28 -2.59
CA GLN A 245 8.27 -1.07 -2.23
C GLN A 245 8.74 -1.90 -3.43
N GLY A 246 9.62 -1.34 -4.26
CA GLY A 246 10.23 -2.05 -5.40
C GLY A 246 9.21 -2.64 -6.40
N GLY A 247 8.00 -2.09 -6.46
CA GLY A 247 6.88 -2.62 -7.26
C GLY A 247 6.14 -3.84 -6.67
N ALA A 248 6.56 -4.37 -5.51
CA ALA A 248 6.00 -5.60 -4.92
C ALA A 248 4.77 -5.38 -4.02
N ARG A 249 4.68 -4.23 -3.34
CA ARG A 249 3.57 -3.86 -2.43
C ARG A 249 3.27 -2.36 -2.53
N ARG A 250 1.99 -2.00 -2.73
CA ARG A 250 1.49 -0.62 -2.60
C ARG A 250 1.32 -0.27 -1.13
N GLY A 251 1.56 0.99 -0.77
CA GLY A 251 1.27 1.50 0.58
C GLY A 251 -0.22 1.36 0.91
N ALA A 252 -0.53 1.23 2.20
CA ALA A 252 -1.89 1.16 2.72
C ALA A 252 -1.99 2.04 3.96
N GLN A 253 -3.10 2.76 4.10
CA GLN A 253 -3.28 3.73 5.15
C GLN A 253 -4.59 3.52 5.93
N MET A 254 -4.63 3.92 7.20
CA MET A 254 -5.85 4.08 8.01
C MET A 254 -5.98 5.53 8.46
N ALA A 255 -7.13 6.13 8.25
CA ALA A 255 -7.49 7.39 8.89
C ALA A 255 -8.57 7.13 9.95
N VAL A 256 -8.32 7.58 11.18
CA VAL A 256 -9.30 7.56 12.27
C VAL A 256 -9.79 8.98 12.53
N MET A 257 -11.11 9.16 12.54
CA MET A 257 -11.75 10.42 12.92
C MET A 257 -12.66 10.20 14.14
N ARG A 258 -12.39 10.87 15.25
CA ARG A 258 -13.23 10.76 16.45
C ARG A 258 -14.62 11.34 16.19
N VAL A 259 -15.66 10.66 16.69
CA VAL A 259 -17.07 11.06 16.53
C VAL A 259 -17.39 12.47 17.07
N SER A 260 -16.57 12.99 18.00
CA SER A 260 -16.67 14.35 18.53
C SER A 260 -16.08 15.43 17.65
N HIS A 261 -15.32 15.09 16.61
CA HIS A 261 -14.63 16.08 15.78
C HIS A 261 -15.63 16.80 14.86
N PRO A 262 -15.59 18.14 14.71
CA PRO A 262 -16.57 18.88 13.88
C PRO A 262 -16.61 18.42 12.41
N ASP A 263 -15.46 18.01 11.87
CA ASP A 263 -15.35 17.60 10.45
C ASP A 263 -15.69 16.10 10.25
N VAL A 264 -16.13 15.39 11.29
CA VAL A 264 -16.53 13.98 11.16
C VAL A 264 -17.67 13.80 10.15
N VAL A 265 -18.54 14.80 10.01
CA VAL A 265 -19.63 14.75 9.03
C VAL A 265 -19.08 14.69 7.61
N GLU A 266 -18.08 15.48 7.27
CA GLU A 266 -17.45 15.43 5.95
C GLU A 266 -16.65 14.13 5.78
N PHE A 267 -15.93 13.72 6.84
CA PHE A 267 -15.17 12.48 6.86
C PHE A 267 -16.00 11.22 6.56
N ILE A 268 -17.19 11.10 7.16
CA ILE A 268 -18.11 9.96 6.93
C ILE A 268 -18.48 9.85 5.45
N HIS A 269 -18.65 10.98 4.75
CA HIS A 269 -19.05 11.01 3.35
C HIS A 269 -17.85 11.07 2.40
N ALA A 270 -16.60 11.12 2.89
CA ALA A 270 -15.43 11.45 2.10
C ALA A 270 -15.15 10.45 0.96
N LYS A 271 -15.67 9.22 1.10
CA LYS A 271 -15.54 8.14 0.10
C LYS A 271 -16.88 7.74 -0.53
N ASN A 272 -17.93 8.56 -0.35
CA ASN A 272 -19.21 8.35 -1.04
C ASN A 272 -19.02 8.58 -2.55
N LYS A 273 -19.86 7.94 -3.36
CA LYS A 273 -19.72 7.99 -4.83
C LYS A 273 -19.80 9.41 -5.37
N ASP A 274 -20.71 10.23 -4.83
CA ASP A 274 -20.88 11.62 -5.24
C ASP A 274 -19.66 12.49 -4.90
N VAL A 275 -19.13 12.36 -3.68
CA VAL A 275 -17.92 13.05 -3.23
C VAL A 275 -16.70 12.63 -4.05
N SER A 276 -16.50 11.32 -4.22
CA SER A 276 -15.40 10.78 -5.00
C SER A 276 -15.45 11.22 -6.46
N LEU A 277 -16.63 11.26 -7.08
CA LEU A 277 -16.81 11.77 -8.44
C LEU A 277 -16.47 13.25 -8.53
N ALA A 278 -17.01 14.08 -7.63
CA ALA A 278 -16.76 15.52 -7.63
C ALA A 278 -15.26 15.83 -7.52
N GLN A 279 -14.54 15.10 -6.66
CA GLN A 279 -13.11 15.26 -6.47
C GLN A 279 -12.28 14.71 -7.64
N THR A 280 -12.56 13.47 -8.07
CA THR A 280 -11.76 12.79 -9.10
C THR A 280 -11.91 13.45 -10.47
N LEU A 281 -13.12 13.90 -10.81
CA LEU A 281 -13.38 14.64 -12.03
C LEU A 281 -12.96 16.11 -11.94
N LYS A 282 -12.43 16.53 -10.78
CA LYS A 282 -12.05 17.92 -10.48
C LYS A 282 -13.17 18.90 -10.86
N LEU A 283 -14.42 18.53 -10.55
CA LEU A 283 -15.55 19.38 -10.90
C LEU A 283 -15.40 20.75 -10.23
N ASN A 284 -14.82 20.83 -9.03
CA ASN A 284 -14.54 22.07 -8.32
C ASN A 284 -13.15 22.70 -8.65
N ASP A 285 -12.68 22.60 -9.90
CA ASP A 285 -11.41 23.21 -10.29
C ASP A 285 -11.57 24.75 -10.37
N PRO A 286 -10.81 25.55 -9.59
CA PRO A 286 -10.87 27.01 -9.66
C PRO A 286 -10.44 27.59 -11.01
N ASP A 287 -9.75 26.82 -11.85
CA ASP A 287 -9.42 27.17 -13.23
C ASP A 287 -10.51 26.73 -14.23
N ASP A 288 -11.48 25.90 -13.80
CA ASP A 288 -12.72 25.60 -14.53
C ASP A 288 -13.82 26.60 -14.14
N TYR A 289 -14.35 27.32 -15.12
CA TYR A 289 -15.40 28.31 -14.91
C TYR A 289 -16.80 27.68 -14.72
N THR A 290 -16.91 26.35 -14.80
CA THR A 290 -18.18 25.63 -14.73
C THR A 290 -18.66 25.48 -13.29
N TYR A 291 -17.77 25.17 -12.34
CA TYR A 291 -18.10 25.10 -10.92
C TYR A 291 -16.99 25.75 -10.11
N THR A 292 -17.33 26.82 -9.38
CA THR A 292 -16.35 27.55 -8.57
C THR A 292 -16.40 27.20 -7.09
N GLU A 293 -17.39 26.41 -6.69
CA GLU A 293 -17.64 25.99 -5.31
C GLU A 293 -17.89 24.48 -5.26
N PHE A 294 -17.34 23.81 -4.23
CA PHE A 294 -17.47 22.36 -4.09
C PHE A 294 -18.93 21.89 -3.99
N SER A 295 -19.79 22.72 -3.41
CA SER A 295 -21.22 22.42 -3.29
C SER A 295 -21.90 22.28 -4.65
N GLU A 296 -21.51 23.08 -5.64
CA GLU A 296 -22.08 23.02 -7.01
C GLU A 296 -21.57 21.76 -7.73
N ALA A 297 -20.27 21.48 -7.60
CA ALA A 297 -19.64 20.26 -8.11
C ALA A 297 -20.28 18.98 -7.52
N LEU A 298 -20.60 18.98 -6.23
CA LEU A 298 -21.24 17.87 -5.56
C LEU A 298 -22.70 17.66 -6.04
N GLU A 299 -23.45 18.74 -6.26
CA GLU A 299 -24.80 18.65 -6.82
C GLU A 299 -24.78 18.03 -8.24
N GLU A 300 -23.84 18.44 -9.10
CA GLU A 300 -23.68 17.83 -10.42
C GLU A 300 -23.28 16.35 -10.32
N ALA A 301 -22.34 16.01 -9.43
CA ALA A 301 -21.93 14.62 -9.23
C ALA A 301 -23.10 13.73 -8.79
N ARG A 302 -24.02 14.25 -7.99
CA ARG A 302 -25.26 13.54 -7.59
C ARG A 302 -26.20 13.32 -8.78
N ASP A 303 -26.31 14.28 -9.70
CA ASP A 303 -27.12 14.15 -10.91
C ASP A 303 -26.56 13.09 -11.89
N LEU A 304 -25.29 12.72 -11.77
CA LEU A 304 -24.67 11.61 -12.51
C LEU A 304 -25.01 10.23 -11.93
N ILE A 305 -25.57 10.15 -10.71
CA ILE A 305 -25.93 8.90 -10.04
C ILE A 305 -27.43 8.66 -10.24
N ASP A 306 -27.80 7.46 -10.71
CA ASP A 306 -29.21 7.14 -10.94
C ASP A 306 -29.99 6.85 -9.65
N GLU A 307 -31.32 6.68 -9.77
CA GLU A 307 -32.21 6.40 -8.64
C GLU A 307 -31.88 5.07 -7.92
N ASP A 308 -31.13 4.17 -8.55
CA ASP A 308 -30.66 2.89 -8.00
C ASP A 308 -29.22 2.99 -7.44
N GLY A 309 -28.62 4.19 -7.39
CA GLY A 309 -27.29 4.43 -6.85
C GLY A 309 -26.15 4.00 -7.78
N ARG A 310 -26.44 3.84 -9.09
CA ARG A 310 -25.47 3.39 -10.09
C ARG A 310 -24.85 4.58 -10.81
N VAL A 311 -23.56 4.42 -11.10
CA VAL A 311 -22.78 5.40 -11.84
C VAL A 311 -22.59 4.90 -13.27
N PRO A 312 -22.61 5.80 -14.28
CA PRO A 312 -22.29 5.46 -15.66
C PRO A 312 -20.99 4.66 -15.76
N GLU A 313 -21.00 3.63 -16.61
CA GLU A 313 -19.91 2.64 -16.70
C GLU A 313 -18.53 3.28 -16.87
N HIS A 314 -18.42 4.24 -17.79
CA HIS A 314 -17.17 4.98 -18.06
C HIS A 314 -16.67 5.86 -16.90
N LEU A 315 -17.49 6.09 -15.86
CA LEU A 315 -17.14 6.86 -14.66
C LEU A 315 -16.96 5.99 -13.42
N ARG A 316 -17.13 4.67 -13.51
CA ARG A 316 -17.02 3.76 -12.35
C ARG A 316 -15.62 3.77 -11.72
N ASN A 317 -14.56 3.95 -12.49
CA ASN A 317 -13.21 4.07 -11.91
C ASN A 317 -13.04 5.36 -11.10
N ALA A 318 -13.80 6.41 -11.41
CA ALA A 318 -13.70 7.70 -10.72
C ALA A 318 -14.38 7.68 -9.33
N VAL A 319 -15.35 6.79 -9.07
CA VAL A 319 -16.00 6.70 -7.74
C VAL A 319 -15.09 6.14 -6.65
N GLU A 320 -13.98 5.52 -7.03
CA GLU A 320 -13.00 4.93 -6.11
C GLU A 320 -11.66 5.70 -6.10
N GLY A 321 -11.55 6.80 -6.86
CA GLY A 321 -10.30 7.54 -7.02
C GLY A 321 -9.91 8.45 -5.85
N HIS A 322 -10.89 8.95 -5.10
CA HIS A 322 -10.65 9.85 -3.97
C HIS A 322 -10.39 9.07 -2.68
N LEU A 323 -9.26 9.36 -2.00
CA LEU A 323 -8.82 8.67 -0.76
C LEU A 323 -8.73 7.15 -0.94
N SER A 324 -8.27 6.73 -2.12
CA SER A 324 -8.26 5.33 -2.55
C SER A 324 -7.29 4.46 -1.75
N ASN A 325 -6.23 5.05 -1.19
CA ASN A 325 -5.22 4.34 -0.41
C ASN A 325 -5.51 4.34 1.10
N PHE A 326 -6.57 5.00 1.54
CA PHE A 326 -7.03 5.01 2.93
C PHE A 326 -8.16 4.03 3.14
N ASN A 327 -8.07 3.22 4.18
CA ASN A 327 -9.26 2.80 4.92
C ASN A 327 -9.66 3.92 5.88
N ILE A 328 -10.96 4.16 6.07
CA ILE A 328 -11.45 5.16 7.01
C ILE A 328 -12.27 4.52 8.13
N SER A 329 -12.08 4.97 9.37
CA SER A 329 -12.86 4.51 10.53
C SER A 329 -13.25 5.68 11.44
N VAL A 330 -14.48 5.62 11.95
CA VAL A 330 -14.94 6.57 12.98
C VAL A 330 -14.57 6.03 14.36
N GLY A 331 -13.82 6.83 15.12
CA GLY A 331 -13.52 6.59 16.52
C GLY A 331 -14.73 6.93 17.38
N VAL A 332 -15.55 5.92 17.69
CA VAL A 332 -16.76 6.06 18.51
C VAL A 332 -16.38 6.02 19.99
N THR A 333 -17.04 6.88 20.78
CA THR A 333 -16.84 7.02 22.22
C THR A 333 -18.06 6.51 22.98
N ASP A 334 -17.89 6.01 24.19
CA ASP A 334 -18.96 5.54 25.06
C ASP A 334 -19.93 6.68 25.37
N GLY A 335 -19.42 7.89 25.61
CA GLY A 335 -20.26 9.07 25.80
C GLY A 335 -21.15 9.43 24.60
N PHE A 336 -20.77 9.03 23.38
CA PHE A 336 -21.63 9.16 22.20
C PHE A 336 -22.69 8.06 22.16
N MET A 337 -22.30 6.82 22.45
CA MET A 337 -23.23 5.68 22.53
C MET A 337 -24.29 5.87 23.62
N GLU A 338 -23.91 6.41 24.78
CA GLU A 338 -24.84 6.78 25.85
C GLU A 338 -25.84 7.86 25.40
N ALA A 339 -25.37 8.88 24.68
CA ALA A 339 -26.25 9.92 24.12
C ALA A 339 -27.19 9.36 23.05
N LEU A 340 -26.70 8.44 22.21
CA LEU A 340 -27.48 7.72 21.20
C LEU A 340 -28.60 6.89 21.85
N GLU A 341 -28.28 6.09 22.86
CA GLU A 341 -29.27 5.29 23.61
C GLU A 341 -30.30 6.15 24.34
N ALA A 342 -29.88 7.30 24.87
CA ALA A 342 -30.76 8.25 25.56
C ALA A 342 -31.62 9.09 24.60
N GLY A 343 -31.32 9.07 23.30
CA GLY A 343 -31.97 9.95 22.30
C GLY A 343 -31.65 11.43 22.52
N GLU A 344 -30.43 11.72 22.97
CA GLU A 344 -29.95 13.06 23.32
C GLU A 344 -29.18 13.73 22.17
N GLU A 345 -28.91 15.02 22.33
CA GLU A 345 -28.00 15.75 21.45
C GLU A 345 -26.55 15.50 21.89
N TYR A 346 -25.67 15.39 20.91
CA TYR A 346 -24.24 15.24 21.09
C TYR A 346 -23.52 16.55 20.76
N THR A 347 -22.56 16.93 21.60
CA THR A 347 -21.80 18.19 21.47
C THR A 347 -20.42 17.91 20.88
N PHE A 348 -20.06 18.61 19.82
CA PHE A 348 -18.78 18.45 19.15
C PHE A 348 -17.68 19.21 19.90
N THR A 349 -16.46 18.68 19.89
CA THR A 349 -15.31 19.20 20.64
C THR A 349 -14.26 19.73 19.67
N ASN A 350 -13.75 20.94 19.91
CA ASN A 350 -12.60 21.45 19.16
C ASN A 350 -11.32 20.84 19.75
N PRO A 351 -10.54 20.05 18.99
CA PRO A 351 -9.38 19.31 19.52
C PRO A 351 -8.28 20.23 20.07
N ARG A 352 -8.16 21.46 19.56
CA ARG A 352 -7.17 22.45 20.01
C ARG A 352 -7.49 23.02 21.39
N THR A 353 -8.77 23.15 21.74
CA THR A 353 -9.20 23.76 23.00
C THR A 353 -9.65 22.73 24.03
N GLY A 354 -10.09 21.55 23.60
CA GLY A 354 -10.77 20.56 24.43
C GLY A 354 -12.14 21.04 24.94
N GLU A 355 -12.67 22.13 24.38
CA GLU A 355 -13.97 22.71 24.71
C GLU A 355 -14.98 22.47 23.58
N ALA A 356 -16.27 22.72 23.84
CA ALA A 356 -17.31 22.65 22.81
C ALA A 356 -16.94 23.53 21.61
N HIS A 357 -17.04 22.98 20.40
CA HIS A 357 -16.75 23.71 19.17
C HIS A 357 -17.82 24.76 18.92
N ILE A 358 -17.39 26.00 18.66
CA ILE A 358 -18.29 27.08 18.30
C ILE A 358 -18.42 27.09 16.77
N ALA A 359 -19.62 26.85 16.27
CA ALA A 359 -19.86 26.75 14.83
C ALA A 359 -19.46 28.04 14.10
N THR A 360 -18.78 27.90 12.97
CA THR A 360 -18.44 29.01 12.06
C THR A 360 -19.37 29.03 10.85
N GLU A 361 -19.22 30.03 9.97
CA GLU A 361 -19.96 30.03 8.69
C GLU A 361 -19.51 28.87 7.81
N GLU A 362 -18.23 28.53 7.86
CA GLU A 362 -17.61 27.39 7.16
C GLU A 362 -18.12 26.06 7.71
N THR A 363 -18.27 25.91 9.04
CA THR A 363 -18.92 24.74 9.65
C THR A 363 -20.35 24.58 9.11
N LYS A 364 -21.11 25.68 9.02
CA LYS A 364 -22.48 25.64 8.49
C LYS A 364 -22.52 25.26 7.03
N GLU A 365 -21.61 25.79 6.23
CA GLU A 365 -21.49 25.45 4.82
C GLU A 365 -21.24 23.95 4.64
N MET A 366 -20.21 23.41 5.31
CA MET A 366 -19.86 21.98 5.28
C MET A 366 -21.06 21.10 5.66
N TYR A 367 -21.73 21.38 6.79
CA TYR A 367 -22.91 20.62 7.21
C TYR A 367 -24.10 20.77 6.24
N SER A 368 -24.21 21.90 5.53
CA SER A 368 -25.29 22.12 4.56
C SER A 368 -25.16 21.21 3.33
N ARG A 369 -23.93 20.88 2.90
CA ARG A 369 -23.65 19.96 1.77
C ARG A 369 -24.29 18.57 1.97
N TYR A 370 -24.43 18.17 3.23
CA TYR A 370 -24.98 16.87 3.65
C TYR A 370 -26.39 16.98 4.26
N GLY A 371 -27.05 18.13 4.10
CA GLY A 371 -28.42 18.34 4.59
C GLY A 371 -28.56 18.52 6.10
N LEU A 372 -27.47 18.85 6.80
CA LEU A 372 -27.44 19.06 8.26
C LEU A 372 -27.29 20.54 8.65
N GLY A 373 -27.20 21.46 7.68
CA GLY A 373 -26.98 22.89 7.92
C GLY A 373 -28.06 23.59 8.76
N HIS A 374 -29.26 23.03 8.89
CA HIS A 374 -30.31 23.57 9.77
C HIS A 374 -30.06 23.34 11.26
N TYR A 375 -29.17 22.40 11.60
CA TYR A 375 -28.69 22.19 12.97
C TYR A 375 -27.58 23.20 13.34
N VAL A 376 -26.97 23.87 12.36
CA VAL A 376 -25.80 24.72 12.58
C VAL A 376 -26.18 26.21 12.64
N THR A 377 -25.94 26.81 13.81
CA THR A 377 -26.06 28.25 14.04
C THR A 377 -24.68 28.86 14.34
N PRO A 378 -24.10 29.63 13.41
CA PRO A 378 -22.79 30.23 13.61
C PRO A 378 -22.73 31.10 14.87
N GLY A 379 -21.69 30.91 15.67
CA GLY A 379 -21.50 31.57 16.96
C GLY A 379 -22.14 30.86 18.17
N GLU A 380 -22.78 29.71 17.98
CA GLU A 380 -23.29 28.84 19.05
C GLU A 380 -22.49 27.53 19.13
N GLU A 381 -22.63 26.79 20.24
CA GLU A 381 -22.03 25.46 20.39
C GLU A 381 -22.62 24.52 19.32
N LEU A 382 -21.76 23.77 18.64
CA LEU A 382 -22.16 22.81 17.64
C LEU A 382 -22.73 21.56 18.32
N THR A 383 -24.02 21.30 18.10
CA THR A 383 -24.72 20.13 18.60
C THR A 383 -25.56 19.48 17.51
N LEU A 384 -25.70 18.15 17.56
CA LEU A 384 -26.55 17.37 16.65
C LEU A 384 -27.22 16.24 17.44
N PRO A 385 -28.47 15.84 17.15
CA PRO A 385 -29.02 14.59 17.69
C PRO A 385 -28.07 13.42 17.39
N ALA A 386 -27.71 12.63 18.41
CA ALA A 386 -26.76 11.53 18.25
C ALA A 386 -27.23 10.51 17.19
N GLU A 387 -28.54 10.25 17.14
CA GLU A 387 -29.19 9.42 16.13
C GLU A 387 -28.90 9.87 14.69
N GLU A 388 -28.86 11.19 14.44
CA GLU A 388 -28.61 11.69 13.08
C GLU A 388 -27.17 11.45 12.66
N LEU A 389 -26.20 11.59 13.57
CA LEU A 389 -24.81 11.27 13.26
C LEU A 389 -24.63 9.78 13.03
N TRP A 390 -25.25 8.96 13.90
CA TRP A 390 -25.20 7.51 13.80
C TRP A 390 -25.78 7.00 12.49
N SER A 391 -26.95 7.52 12.07
CA SER A 391 -27.56 7.19 10.79
C SER A 391 -26.60 7.42 9.62
N ARG A 392 -25.82 8.52 9.62
CA ARG A 392 -24.84 8.79 8.56
C ARG A 392 -23.68 7.79 8.55
N ILE A 393 -23.20 7.38 9.72
CA ILE A 393 -22.13 6.37 9.83
C ILE A 393 -22.61 5.06 9.21
N VAL A 394 -23.81 4.60 9.59
CA VAL A 394 -24.39 3.34 9.12
C VAL A 394 -24.76 3.40 7.64
N GLU A 395 -25.34 4.51 7.17
CA GLU A 395 -25.70 4.73 5.76
C GLU A 395 -24.46 4.76 4.86
N GLY A 396 -23.39 5.44 5.27
CA GLY A 396 -22.12 5.44 4.53
C GLY A 396 -21.60 4.02 4.35
N ALA A 397 -21.51 3.27 5.46
CA ALA A 397 -21.00 1.90 5.43
C ALA A 397 -21.86 0.96 4.57
N HIS A 398 -23.18 1.18 4.55
CA HIS A 398 -24.09 0.47 3.66
C HIS A 398 -23.85 0.81 2.18
N GLU A 399 -23.58 2.08 1.87
CA GLU A 399 -23.40 2.59 0.50
C GLU A 399 -22.08 2.13 -0.14
N ASN A 400 -20.96 2.19 0.59
CA ASN A 400 -19.61 1.99 0.04
C ASN A 400 -18.70 1.03 0.88
N GLY A 401 -19.19 0.47 1.99
CA GLY A 401 -18.40 -0.37 2.91
C GLY A 401 -17.58 0.41 3.94
N GLU A 402 -17.71 1.74 4.00
CA GLU A 402 -16.96 2.63 4.89
C GLU A 402 -17.84 3.78 5.43
N PRO A 403 -17.55 4.34 6.61
CA PRO A 403 -16.41 4.05 7.46
C PRO A 403 -16.58 2.77 8.27
N GLY A 404 -15.46 2.15 8.66
CA GLY A 404 -15.46 1.23 9.79
C GLY A 404 -15.74 1.95 11.11
N VAL A 405 -15.91 1.20 12.19
CA VAL A 405 -16.04 1.75 13.54
C VAL A 405 -14.93 1.19 14.43
N ILE A 406 -14.29 2.05 15.22
CA ILE A 406 -13.38 1.66 16.29
C ILE A 406 -13.83 2.30 17.61
N TYR A 407 -13.99 1.49 18.66
CA TYR A 407 -14.39 1.91 20.00
C TYR A 407 -13.13 2.27 20.80
N LEU A 408 -12.62 3.48 20.56
CA LEU A 408 -11.33 3.93 21.11
C LEU A 408 -11.27 3.91 22.64
N GLU A 409 -12.40 4.18 23.32
CA GLU A 409 -12.44 4.15 24.78
C GLU A 409 -12.24 2.73 25.31
N ARG A 410 -12.93 1.74 24.73
CA ARG A 410 -12.69 0.32 25.05
C ARG A 410 -11.26 -0.13 24.78
N VAL A 411 -10.70 0.26 23.64
CA VAL A 411 -9.29 -0.02 23.30
C VAL A 411 -8.34 0.47 24.41
N ASN A 412 -8.59 1.67 24.92
CA ASN A 412 -7.78 2.28 25.96
C ASN A 412 -8.07 1.72 27.37
N ASP A 413 -9.32 1.36 27.68
CA ASP A 413 -9.71 0.76 28.96
C ASP A 413 -9.10 -0.64 29.14
N GLU A 414 -9.06 -1.42 28.06
CA GLU A 414 -8.44 -2.75 28.03
C GLU A 414 -6.93 -2.72 27.79
N HIS A 415 -6.34 -1.54 27.61
CA HIS A 415 -4.90 -1.39 27.40
C HIS A 415 -4.09 -1.87 28.60
N SER A 416 -2.85 -2.28 28.38
CA SER A 416 -1.92 -2.70 29.43
C SER A 416 -1.45 -1.57 30.35
N PHE A 417 -1.79 -0.32 30.01
CA PHE A 417 -1.57 0.87 30.82
C PHE A 417 -2.90 1.48 31.24
N ASP A 418 -2.91 2.10 32.42
CA ASP A 418 -3.99 2.98 32.83
C ASP A 418 -3.76 4.35 32.18
N VAL A 419 -4.50 4.64 31.10
CA VAL A 419 -4.33 5.86 30.31
C VAL A 419 -4.86 7.12 31.00
N GLU A 420 -5.54 7.00 32.14
CA GLU A 420 -5.89 8.15 32.98
C GLU A 420 -4.68 8.57 33.84
N GLU A 421 -3.94 7.60 34.37
CA GLU A 421 -2.71 7.86 35.12
C GLU A 421 -1.51 8.15 34.21
N HIS A 422 -1.49 7.50 33.03
CA HIS A 422 -0.41 7.53 32.05
C HIS A 422 -0.93 7.95 30.66
N PRO A 423 -1.33 9.23 30.47
CA PRO A 423 -1.98 9.69 29.24
C PRO A 423 -1.11 9.62 27.99
N ASP A 424 0.22 9.55 28.13
CA ASP A 424 1.17 9.42 27.01
C ASP A 424 1.10 8.03 26.35
N HIS A 425 0.44 7.05 27.00
CA HIS A 425 0.19 5.69 26.47
C HIS A 425 -1.20 5.55 25.82
N ARG A 426 -1.88 6.66 25.57
CA ARG A 426 -3.21 6.64 24.96
C ARG A 426 -3.11 6.26 23.48
N ILE A 427 -3.86 5.24 23.08
CA ILE A 427 -4.02 4.85 21.69
C ILE A 427 -5.03 5.77 21.01
N LEU A 428 -4.62 6.42 19.91
CA LEU A 428 -5.41 7.42 19.19
C LEU A 428 -5.99 6.91 17.86
N ALA A 429 -5.37 5.90 17.27
CA ALA A 429 -5.73 5.31 15.99
C ALA A 429 -5.36 3.82 15.93
N THR A 430 -5.62 3.20 14.79
CA THR A 430 -5.25 1.82 14.49
C THR A 430 -4.50 1.76 13.16
N ASN A 431 -3.79 0.67 12.95
CA ASN A 431 -3.17 0.35 11.69
C ASN A 431 -4.21 0.11 10.54
N PRO A 432 -3.78 0.02 9.27
CA PRO A 432 -4.66 -0.15 8.08
C PRO A 432 -5.78 -1.19 8.18
N CYS A 433 -5.55 -2.33 8.84
CA CYS A 433 -6.52 -3.43 8.90
C CYS A 433 -7.33 -3.47 10.20
N GLY A 434 -7.11 -2.53 11.13
CA GLY A 434 -7.91 -2.39 12.35
C GLY A 434 -7.59 -3.38 13.48
N GLU A 435 -6.67 -4.33 13.27
CA GLU A 435 -6.32 -5.39 14.22
C GLU A 435 -5.28 -4.97 15.28
N GLN A 436 -4.52 -3.91 15.00
CA GLN A 436 -3.55 -3.32 15.92
C GLN A 436 -3.86 -1.83 16.13
N PRO A 437 -4.69 -1.51 17.13
CA PRO A 437 -4.61 -0.22 17.79
C PRO A 437 -3.22 -0.08 18.41
N LEU A 438 -2.51 0.98 18.07
CA LEU A 438 -1.09 1.19 18.38
C LEU A 438 -0.91 2.54 19.06
N GLU A 439 0.04 2.62 19.99
CA GLU A 439 0.56 3.92 20.44
C GLU A 439 1.26 4.64 19.28
N GLU A 440 1.44 5.96 19.42
CA GLU A 440 2.26 6.74 18.48
C GLU A 440 3.68 6.17 18.40
N TYR A 441 4.18 6.01 17.19
CA TYR A 441 5.45 5.36 16.83
C TYR A 441 5.55 3.86 17.12
N GLU A 442 4.48 3.20 17.56
CA GLU A 442 4.51 1.77 17.81
C GLU A 442 4.34 0.95 16.50
N ALA A 443 4.81 -0.31 16.51
CA ALA A 443 4.80 -1.18 15.34
C ALA A 443 4.01 -2.48 15.52
N CYS A 444 3.50 -2.97 14.40
CA CYS A 444 2.71 -4.19 14.27
C CYS A 444 3.60 -5.38 13.87
N ASN A 445 4.12 -6.10 14.86
CA ASN A 445 4.85 -7.36 14.67
C ASN A 445 3.90 -8.56 14.78
N LEU A 446 3.73 -9.34 13.71
CA LEU A 446 2.66 -10.35 13.62
C LEU A 446 3.17 -11.74 13.24
N GLY A 447 2.55 -12.75 13.82
CA GLY A 447 2.69 -14.15 13.43
C GLY A 447 1.46 -14.96 13.81
N HIS A 448 1.23 -16.07 13.13
CA HIS A 448 -0.07 -16.73 13.15
C HIS A 448 0.05 -18.24 13.31
N ILE A 449 -0.64 -18.79 14.31
CA ILE A 449 -0.78 -20.23 14.53
C ILE A 449 -1.79 -20.78 13.51
N ASN A 450 -1.41 -21.81 12.77
CA ASN A 450 -2.33 -22.49 11.87
C ASN A 450 -3.18 -23.52 12.63
N LEU A 451 -4.40 -23.12 13.00
CA LEU A 451 -5.34 -23.96 13.73
C LEU A 451 -5.79 -25.18 12.93
N SER A 452 -5.77 -25.10 11.60
CA SER A 452 -6.22 -26.19 10.74
C SER A 452 -5.38 -27.46 10.84
N THR A 453 -4.21 -27.42 11.50
CA THR A 453 -3.34 -28.59 11.69
C THR A 453 -3.27 -29.08 13.14
N LEU A 454 -4.21 -28.65 14.01
CA LEU A 454 -4.24 -28.97 15.44
C LEU A 454 -5.28 -30.01 15.87
N ALA A 455 -6.23 -30.39 15.01
CA ALA A 455 -7.19 -31.44 15.36
C ALA A 455 -6.45 -32.75 15.71
N ALA A 456 -6.85 -33.43 16.79
CA ALA A 456 -6.29 -34.71 17.20
C ALA A 456 -6.52 -35.79 16.12
N GLN A 457 -5.69 -36.84 16.08
CA GLN A 457 -5.81 -37.89 15.06
C GLN A 457 -7.14 -38.65 15.15
N ASP A 458 -7.70 -38.76 16.35
CA ASP A 458 -8.98 -39.38 16.67
C ASP A 458 -10.00 -38.33 17.17
N ALA A 459 -9.87 -37.09 16.69
CA ALA A 459 -10.78 -36.00 17.05
C ALA A 459 -12.25 -36.42 16.86
N PRO A 460 -13.08 -36.34 17.91
CA PRO A 460 -14.50 -36.64 17.78
C PRO A 460 -15.24 -35.52 17.03
N ASP A 461 -16.31 -35.89 16.33
CA ASP A 461 -17.28 -34.92 15.77
C ASP A 461 -18.17 -34.39 16.89
N TRP A 462 -18.20 -33.07 17.09
CA TRP A 462 -19.01 -32.41 18.13
C TRP A 462 -20.49 -32.80 18.06
N ARG A 463 -21.08 -32.94 16.86
CA ARG A 463 -22.49 -33.29 16.66
C ARG A 463 -22.82 -34.66 17.22
N VAL A 464 -21.85 -35.57 17.24
CA VAL A 464 -21.97 -36.93 17.78
C VAL A 464 -21.59 -36.96 19.26
N TRP A 465 -20.47 -36.33 19.60
CA TRP A 465 -19.92 -36.31 20.95
C TRP A 465 -20.88 -35.67 21.95
N SER A 466 -21.47 -34.53 21.59
CA SER A 466 -22.40 -33.79 22.45
C SER A 466 -23.69 -34.56 22.75
N GLN A 467 -24.13 -35.47 21.88
CA GLN A 467 -25.32 -36.30 22.11
C GLN A 467 -25.08 -37.42 23.13
N THR A 468 -23.82 -37.82 23.31
CA THR A 468 -23.45 -38.95 24.17
C THR A 468 -22.85 -38.51 25.50
N HIS A 469 -22.59 -37.22 25.68
CA HIS A 469 -21.97 -36.66 26.86
C HIS A 469 -22.79 -35.52 27.47
N ASP A 470 -23.29 -35.72 28.68
CA ASP A 470 -23.97 -34.65 29.43
C ASP A 470 -22.95 -33.63 29.98
N PHE A 471 -23.33 -32.35 29.96
CA PHE A 471 -22.62 -31.23 30.58
C PHE A 471 -23.62 -30.17 31.09
N ASP A 472 -23.24 -29.46 32.16
CA ASP A 472 -24.13 -28.51 32.84
C ASP A 472 -24.23 -27.16 32.09
N THR A 473 -23.15 -26.75 31.41
CA THR A 473 -23.06 -25.53 30.60
C THR A 473 -22.32 -25.82 29.29
N LEU A 474 -22.58 -25.04 28.24
CA LEU A 474 -21.90 -25.19 26.95
C LEU A 474 -20.38 -25.04 27.10
N GLU A 475 -19.92 -24.03 27.83
CA GLU A 475 -18.51 -23.81 28.21
C GLU A 475 -17.83 -25.08 28.76
N ALA A 476 -18.44 -25.73 29.76
CA ALA A 476 -17.89 -26.94 30.35
C ALA A 476 -17.93 -28.15 29.38
N GLY A 477 -18.93 -28.17 28.49
CA GLY A 477 -19.03 -29.16 27.43
C GLY A 477 -17.92 -29.00 26.39
N VAL A 478 -17.71 -27.78 25.91
CA VAL A 478 -16.68 -27.41 24.95
C VAL A 478 -15.29 -27.63 25.50
N SER A 479 -15.01 -27.22 26.74
CA SER A 479 -13.71 -27.45 27.38
C SER A 479 -13.34 -28.93 27.40
N ARG A 480 -14.26 -29.80 27.87
CA ARG A 480 -14.04 -31.26 27.86
C ARG A 480 -13.91 -31.83 26.44
N PHE A 481 -14.58 -31.23 25.46
CA PHE A 481 -14.47 -31.65 24.07
C PHE A 481 -13.12 -31.29 23.47
N LEU A 482 -12.62 -30.06 23.69
CA LEU A 482 -11.32 -29.62 23.17
C LEU A 482 -10.16 -30.46 23.73
N ASP A 483 -10.24 -30.87 25.01
CA ASP A 483 -9.28 -31.81 25.62
C ASP A 483 -9.15 -33.14 24.84
N GLU A 484 -10.23 -33.61 24.21
CA GLU A 484 -10.26 -34.85 23.42
C GLU A 484 -10.00 -34.60 21.93
N ALA A 485 -10.37 -33.42 21.43
CA ALA A 485 -10.42 -33.13 20.01
C ALA A 485 -9.19 -32.40 19.47
N MET A 486 -8.31 -31.89 20.33
CA MET A 486 -7.12 -31.14 19.93
C MET A 486 -5.81 -31.79 20.40
N ASP A 487 -4.77 -31.61 19.58
CA ASP A 487 -3.38 -31.85 19.97
C ASP A 487 -2.89 -30.70 20.87
N THR A 488 -3.20 -30.80 22.16
CA THR A 488 -2.93 -29.74 23.15
C THR A 488 -1.43 -29.48 23.33
N ASP A 489 -0.60 -30.53 23.31
CA ASP A 489 0.86 -30.39 23.42
C ASP A 489 1.41 -29.60 22.22
N ALA A 490 0.96 -29.92 21.01
CA ALA A 490 1.35 -29.17 19.82
C ALA A 490 0.83 -27.73 19.85
N PHE A 491 -0.37 -27.50 20.40
CA PHE A 491 -0.95 -26.17 20.51
C PHE A 491 -0.14 -25.27 21.44
N GLN A 492 0.14 -25.74 22.67
CA GLN A 492 0.96 -25.03 23.66
C GLN A 492 2.36 -24.74 23.11
N ARG A 493 2.99 -25.72 22.46
CA ARG A 493 4.32 -25.54 21.87
C ARG A 493 4.34 -24.46 20.80
N ARG A 494 3.30 -24.35 19.98
CA ARG A 494 3.18 -23.29 18.96
C ARG A 494 2.96 -21.92 19.58
N ILE A 495 2.26 -21.82 20.71
CA ILE A 495 2.07 -20.56 21.43
C ILE A 495 3.40 -20.09 22.04
N GLU A 496 4.10 -20.98 22.74
CA GLU A 496 5.41 -20.71 23.34
C GLU A 496 6.43 -20.25 22.28
N MET A 497 6.62 -21.05 21.22
CA MET A 497 7.59 -20.73 20.18
C MET A 497 7.16 -19.60 19.26
N GLY A 498 5.85 -19.41 19.02
CA GLY A 498 5.34 -18.25 18.30
C GLY A 498 5.61 -16.96 19.06
N THR A 499 5.44 -16.97 20.39
CA THR A 499 5.76 -15.84 21.27
C THR A 499 7.27 -15.53 21.25
N ARG A 500 8.12 -16.55 21.43
CA ARG A 500 9.59 -16.38 21.34
C ARG A 500 10.05 -15.92 19.95
N PHE A 501 9.45 -16.45 18.87
CA PHE A 501 9.74 -16.02 17.50
C PHE A 501 9.46 -14.52 17.33
N LEU A 502 8.28 -14.05 17.74
CA LEU A 502 7.92 -12.65 17.59
C LEU A 502 8.76 -11.75 18.49
N GLU A 503 9.11 -12.18 19.71
CA GLU A 503 10.02 -11.42 20.57
C GLU A 503 11.42 -11.27 19.93
N ASN A 504 11.91 -12.32 19.28
CA ASN A 504 13.16 -12.24 18.51
C ASN A 504 13.01 -11.32 17.29
N VAL A 505 11.85 -11.30 16.63
CA VAL A 505 11.56 -10.35 15.54
C VAL A 505 11.65 -8.90 16.02
N VAL A 506 11.20 -8.58 17.25
CA VAL A 506 11.38 -7.24 17.83
C VAL A 506 12.86 -6.87 17.88
N THR A 507 13.71 -7.79 18.37
CA THR A 507 15.17 -7.59 18.46
C THR A 507 15.85 -7.51 17.09
N MET A 508 15.36 -8.27 16.12
CA MET A 508 15.96 -8.37 14.78
C MET A 508 15.49 -7.31 13.80
N SER A 509 14.44 -6.56 14.13
CA SER A 509 13.89 -5.52 13.25
C SER A 509 14.83 -4.32 13.13
N ASP A 510 14.73 -3.63 12.00
CA ASP A 510 15.36 -2.34 11.74
C ASP A 510 14.28 -1.39 11.22
N PHE A 511 14.32 -0.12 11.64
CA PHE A 511 13.27 0.85 11.32
C PHE A 511 13.86 2.13 10.71
N PRO A 512 13.19 2.71 9.71
CA PRO A 512 13.70 3.92 9.05
C PRO A 512 13.54 5.19 9.91
N VAL A 513 12.65 5.17 10.91
CA VAL A 513 12.36 6.29 11.81
C VAL A 513 12.88 5.94 13.22
N PRO A 514 13.83 6.71 13.78
CA PRO A 514 14.43 6.42 15.10
C PRO A 514 13.44 6.36 16.25
N GLU A 515 12.39 7.18 16.20
CA GLU A 515 11.32 7.24 17.20
C GLU A 515 10.55 5.92 17.24
N ILE A 516 10.33 5.30 16.08
CA ILE A 516 9.73 3.96 15.97
C ILE A 516 10.66 2.91 16.58
N GLU A 517 11.96 2.94 16.25
CA GLU A 517 12.94 2.00 16.81
C GLU A 517 12.97 2.08 18.35
N GLN A 518 12.98 3.29 18.89
CA GLN A 518 12.95 3.52 20.33
C GLN A 518 11.67 2.97 20.96
N LYS A 519 10.48 3.37 20.45
CA LYS A 519 9.19 2.96 21.01
C LYS A 519 9.02 1.43 20.94
N VAL A 520 9.40 0.80 19.82
CA VAL A 520 9.33 -0.66 19.67
C VAL A 520 10.26 -1.38 20.66
N SER A 521 11.46 -0.86 20.90
CA SER A 521 12.40 -1.42 21.89
C SER A 521 11.85 -1.31 23.31
N GLU A 522 11.25 -0.17 23.67
CA GLU A 522 10.72 0.11 25.01
C GLU A 522 9.48 -0.72 25.34
N MET A 523 8.56 -0.87 24.38
CA MET A 523 7.24 -1.49 24.58
C MET A 523 7.21 -2.98 24.23
N ARG A 524 8.00 -3.38 23.23
CA ARG A 524 8.15 -4.76 22.73
C ARG A 524 6.82 -5.43 22.36
N LYS A 525 5.88 -4.68 21.77
CA LYS A 525 4.58 -5.22 21.33
C LYS A 525 4.74 -6.36 20.33
N ILE A 526 3.96 -7.42 20.52
CA ILE A 526 3.82 -8.50 19.54
C ILE A 526 2.35 -8.84 19.32
N GLY A 527 2.05 -9.45 18.19
CA GLY A 527 0.72 -9.88 17.79
C GLY A 527 0.72 -11.33 17.32
N LEU A 528 0.66 -12.25 18.27
CA LEU A 528 0.39 -13.66 18.01
C LEU A 528 -1.10 -13.85 17.73
N GLY A 529 -1.42 -14.30 16.53
CA GLY A 529 -2.78 -14.57 16.09
C GLY A 529 -2.97 -15.97 15.54
N VAL A 530 -4.07 -16.14 14.80
CA VAL A 530 -4.47 -17.42 14.24
C VAL A 530 -4.76 -17.33 12.75
N MET A 531 -4.73 -18.47 12.08
CA MET A 531 -5.33 -18.72 10.77
C MET A 531 -5.98 -20.10 10.78
N GLY A 532 -6.88 -20.37 9.83
CA GLY A 532 -7.46 -21.69 9.64
C GLY A 532 -8.57 -22.08 10.62
N LEU A 533 -9.21 -21.12 11.30
CA LEU A 533 -10.29 -21.38 12.25
C LEU A 533 -11.46 -22.15 11.62
N ALA A 534 -11.91 -21.74 10.43
CA ALA A 534 -13.02 -22.40 9.74
C ALA A 534 -12.70 -23.86 9.38
N GLN A 535 -11.47 -24.15 8.92
CA GLN A 535 -11.05 -25.52 8.64
C GLN A 535 -10.86 -26.36 9.91
N LEU A 536 -10.50 -25.75 11.05
CA LEU A 536 -10.54 -26.45 12.34
C LEU A 536 -11.97 -26.83 12.71
N TYR A 537 -12.94 -25.90 12.61
CA TYR A 537 -14.34 -26.21 12.90
C TYR A 537 -14.87 -27.38 12.08
N ILE A 538 -14.57 -27.44 10.78
CA ILE A 538 -15.00 -28.57 9.95
C ILE A 538 -14.40 -29.88 10.45
N GLN A 539 -13.11 -29.91 10.83
CA GLN A 539 -12.47 -31.10 11.40
C GLN A 539 -13.09 -31.54 12.73
N LEU A 540 -13.60 -30.58 13.52
CA LEU A 540 -14.25 -30.81 14.80
C LEU A 540 -15.76 -31.11 14.67
N GLY A 541 -16.32 -31.11 13.45
CA GLY A 541 -17.75 -31.27 13.23
C GLY A 541 -18.59 -30.10 13.76
N VAL A 542 -18.03 -28.89 13.77
CA VAL A 542 -18.67 -27.69 14.30
C VAL A 542 -19.08 -26.78 13.15
N LYS A 543 -20.31 -26.26 13.21
CA LYS A 543 -20.81 -25.30 12.22
C LYS A 543 -20.24 -23.90 12.53
N TYR A 544 -19.67 -23.23 11.53
CA TYR A 544 -19.21 -21.85 11.69
C TYR A 544 -20.39 -20.90 12.00
N GLY A 545 -20.20 -19.95 12.91
CA GLY A 545 -21.25 -19.01 13.35
C GLY A 545 -22.26 -19.58 14.36
N SER A 546 -22.07 -20.84 14.81
CA SER A 546 -22.89 -21.44 15.86
C SER A 546 -22.49 -21.01 17.27
N GLU A 547 -23.37 -21.20 18.26
CA GLU A 547 -23.05 -20.92 19.68
C GLU A 547 -21.86 -21.75 20.17
N GLU A 548 -21.81 -23.03 19.81
CA GLU A 548 -20.67 -23.92 20.12
C GLU A 548 -19.38 -23.49 19.42
N GLY A 549 -19.46 -23.00 18.18
CA GLY A 549 -18.31 -22.44 17.46
C GLY A 549 -17.77 -21.22 18.17
N ASN A 550 -18.64 -20.28 18.53
CA ASN A 550 -18.27 -19.07 19.28
C ASN A 550 -17.61 -19.43 20.61
N GLU A 551 -18.16 -20.39 21.37
CA GLU A 551 -17.55 -20.86 22.62
C GLU A 551 -16.15 -21.47 22.39
N ILE A 552 -15.97 -22.27 21.33
CA ILE A 552 -14.65 -22.80 20.95
C ILE A 552 -13.68 -21.66 20.61
N ALA A 553 -14.09 -20.69 19.80
CA ALA A 553 -13.24 -19.53 19.45
C ALA A 553 -12.79 -18.77 20.70
N SER A 554 -13.72 -18.53 21.64
CA SER A 554 -13.42 -17.86 22.90
C SER A 554 -12.39 -18.63 23.73
N GLN A 555 -12.57 -19.95 23.92
CA GLN A 555 -11.62 -20.75 24.71
C GLN A 555 -10.25 -20.89 24.03
N LEU A 556 -10.21 -21.04 22.70
CA LEU A 556 -8.96 -21.10 21.93
C LEU A 556 -8.17 -19.80 22.08
N MET A 557 -8.81 -18.65 21.88
CA MET A 557 -8.12 -17.36 21.97
C MET A 557 -7.74 -17.04 23.41
N GLN A 558 -8.58 -17.35 24.41
CA GLN A 558 -8.19 -17.19 25.81
C GLN A 558 -6.96 -18.03 26.17
N THR A 559 -6.91 -19.28 25.71
CA THR A 559 -5.73 -20.14 25.91
C THR A 559 -4.48 -19.53 25.25
N ILE A 560 -4.59 -19.05 24.01
CA ILE A 560 -3.49 -18.36 23.32
C ILE A 560 -3.04 -17.13 24.12
N ASN A 561 -3.98 -16.36 24.67
CA ASN A 561 -3.64 -15.18 25.45
C ASN A 561 -2.87 -15.55 26.71
N HIS A 562 -3.44 -16.41 27.56
CA HIS A 562 -2.84 -16.82 28.83
C HIS A 562 -1.48 -17.49 28.65
N ASP A 563 -1.37 -18.42 27.70
CA ASP A 563 -0.12 -19.14 27.45
C ASP A 563 0.93 -18.22 26.80
N SER A 564 0.54 -17.25 25.96
CA SER A 564 1.48 -16.25 25.43
C SER A 564 1.98 -15.28 26.50
N LYS A 565 1.15 -14.90 27.47
CA LYS A 565 1.57 -14.12 28.65
C LYS A 565 2.52 -14.92 29.53
N THR A 566 2.26 -16.21 29.70
CA THR A 566 3.15 -17.12 30.43
C THR A 566 4.51 -17.22 29.72
N ALA A 567 4.54 -17.46 28.42
CA ALA A 567 5.79 -17.48 27.65
C ALA A 567 6.52 -16.13 27.69
N SER A 568 5.79 -15.02 27.63
CA SER A 568 6.37 -13.68 27.78
C SER A 568 6.89 -13.39 29.19
N HIS A 569 6.26 -13.94 30.24
CA HIS A 569 6.75 -13.90 31.62
C HIS A 569 8.05 -14.69 31.76
N GLU A 570 8.13 -15.89 31.20
CA GLU A 570 9.36 -16.70 31.19
C GLU A 570 10.49 -15.97 30.45
N LEU A 571 10.20 -15.37 29.29
CA LEU A 571 11.15 -14.52 28.57
C LEU A 571 11.57 -13.29 29.40
N ALA A 572 10.70 -12.73 30.24
CA ALA A 572 11.07 -11.62 31.12
C ALA A 572 12.03 -12.04 32.24
N LEU A 573 11.90 -13.26 32.74
CA LEU A 573 12.84 -13.81 33.72
C LEU A 573 14.23 -14.07 33.11
N GLU A 574 14.27 -14.40 31.82
CA GLU A 574 15.50 -14.61 31.06
C GLU A 574 16.14 -13.29 30.59
N ARG A 575 15.35 -12.37 30.04
CA ARG A 575 15.80 -11.21 29.25
C ARG A 575 15.50 -9.86 29.89
N GLY A 576 14.79 -9.85 31.02
CA GLY A 576 14.22 -8.65 31.65
C GLY A 576 12.86 -8.28 31.07
N SER A 577 12.04 -7.55 31.82
CA SER A 577 10.77 -7.00 31.34
C SER A 577 10.95 -5.92 30.27
N PHE A 578 9.87 -5.51 29.62
CA PHE A 578 9.88 -4.31 28.78
C PHE A 578 10.12 -3.05 29.63
N ASP A 579 10.62 -1.97 29.03
CA ASP A 579 11.21 -0.85 29.76
C ASP A 579 10.18 -0.08 30.59
N GLU A 580 8.96 0.06 30.07
CA GLU A 580 7.85 0.77 30.71
C GLU A 580 6.99 -0.13 31.64
N TRP A 581 7.48 -1.31 32.01
CA TRP A 581 6.72 -2.27 32.83
C TRP A 581 6.25 -1.70 34.17
N ASP A 582 7.08 -0.90 34.83
CA ASP A 582 6.76 -0.27 36.13
C ASP A 582 5.52 0.65 36.07
N ASN A 583 5.17 1.16 34.88
CA ASN A 583 4.01 2.02 34.64
C ASN A 583 2.77 1.24 34.14
N SER A 584 2.90 -0.07 33.94
CA SER A 584 1.83 -0.91 33.41
C SER A 584 0.95 -1.51 34.51
N LYS A 585 -0.25 -1.95 34.14
CA LYS A 585 -1.17 -2.68 35.02
C LYS A 585 -0.57 -3.99 35.55
N PHE A 586 0.42 -4.58 34.83
CA PHE A 586 1.16 -5.77 35.29
C PHE A 586 2.05 -5.50 36.50
N ALA A 587 2.49 -4.27 36.75
CA ALA A 587 3.27 -3.92 37.94
C ALA A 587 2.38 -3.81 39.20
N ALA A 588 1.05 -3.65 39.04
CA ALA A 588 0.09 -3.57 40.14
C ALA A 588 -1.13 -4.52 39.95
N PRO A 589 -0.95 -5.85 39.86
CA PRO A 589 -2.05 -6.79 39.59
C PRO A 589 -3.22 -6.66 40.54
N THR A 590 -2.98 -6.43 41.84
CA THR A 590 -4.05 -6.29 42.84
C THR A 590 -4.90 -5.03 42.71
N GLU A 591 -4.39 -3.99 42.05
CA GLU A 591 -5.14 -2.77 41.75
C GLU A 591 -6.05 -2.97 40.54
N TYR A 592 -5.57 -3.73 39.55
CA TYR A 592 -6.25 -4.04 38.31
C TYR A 592 -6.68 -5.52 38.23
N ALA A 593 -7.21 -6.07 39.34
CA ALA A 593 -7.40 -7.52 39.49
C ALA A 593 -8.25 -8.16 38.38
N ASP A 594 -9.40 -7.56 38.05
CA ASP A 594 -10.30 -8.10 37.02
C ASP A 594 -9.62 -8.12 35.64
N TRP A 595 -8.87 -7.06 35.31
CA TRP A 595 -8.10 -6.98 34.06
C TRP A 595 -6.96 -8.00 34.05
N PHE A 596 -6.18 -8.07 35.13
CA PHE A 596 -5.04 -8.98 35.23
C PHE A 596 -5.46 -10.44 35.13
N GLU A 597 -6.47 -10.86 35.90
CA GLU A 597 -7.00 -12.23 35.89
C GLU A 597 -7.57 -12.59 34.50
N HIS A 598 -8.24 -11.66 33.83
CA HIS A 598 -8.76 -11.87 32.48
C HIS A 598 -7.63 -12.08 31.45
N HIS A 599 -6.60 -11.23 31.45
CA HIS A 599 -5.53 -11.27 30.45
C HIS A 599 -4.47 -12.34 30.71
N THR A 600 -4.27 -12.76 31.96
CA THR A 600 -3.20 -13.73 32.31
C THR A 600 -3.71 -15.10 32.74
N GLY A 601 -4.96 -15.21 33.20
CA GLY A 601 -5.47 -16.43 33.83
C GLY A 601 -4.92 -16.69 35.24
N GLU A 602 -4.08 -15.80 35.76
CA GLU A 602 -3.42 -15.91 37.06
C GLU A 602 -4.19 -15.14 38.15
N ASP A 603 -4.19 -15.63 39.39
CA ASP A 603 -4.82 -14.94 40.53
C ASP A 603 -3.98 -13.70 40.90
N ALA A 604 -4.59 -12.50 40.85
CA ALA A 604 -3.90 -11.24 41.14
C ALA A 604 -3.28 -11.21 42.56
N ALA A 605 -3.83 -11.97 43.52
CA ALA A 605 -3.30 -12.04 44.88
C ALA A 605 -1.97 -12.80 44.98
N ASP A 606 -1.69 -13.72 44.05
CA ASP A 606 -0.41 -14.44 43.98
C ASP A 606 0.70 -13.55 43.41
N TRP A 607 0.32 -12.45 42.74
CA TRP A 607 1.21 -11.50 42.06
C TRP A 607 1.16 -10.09 42.66
N ALA A 608 0.95 -9.98 43.98
CA ALA A 608 0.83 -8.69 44.67
C ALA A 608 2.07 -7.78 44.59
N ASP A 609 3.24 -8.33 44.25
CA ASP A 609 4.50 -7.59 44.06
C ASP A 609 4.81 -7.30 42.57
N GLY A 610 3.87 -7.58 41.65
CA GLY A 610 4.01 -7.40 40.20
C GLY A 610 4.22 -8.70 39.43
N TYR A 611 3.78 -8.73 38.17
CA TYR A 611 3.97 -9.82 37.20
C TYR A 611 4.96 -9.38 36.10
N PRO A 612 6.26 -9.69 36.21
CA PRO A 612 7.24 -9.34 35.19
C PRO A 612 6.86 -9.92 33.83
N ILE A 613 6.82 -9.13 32.76
CA ILE A 613 6.50 -9.63 31.42
C ILE A 613 7.37 -8.94 30.37
N ARG A 614 7.69 -9.63 29.27
CA ARG A 614 8.62 -9.15 28.24
C ARG A 614 7.94 -8.27 27.20
N ASN A 615 6.63 -8.43 27.02
CA ASN A 615 5.84 -7.75 25.98
C ASN A 615 4.58 -7.18 26.64
N HIS A 616 4.29 -5.89 26.44
CA HIS A 616 3.10 -5.30 27.05
C HIS A 616 1.78 -5.87 26.46
N ASN A 617 1.75 -6.17 25.14
CA ASN A 617 0.67 -6.86 24.44
C ASN A 617 1.23 -8.07 23.67
N THR A 618 0.46 -9.17 23.59
CA THR A 618 0.90 -10.42 22.94
C THR A 618 -0.03 -10.95 21.85
N THR A 619 -1.31 -10.58 21.83
CA THR A 619 -2.32 -11.23 20.96
C THR A 619 -3.09 -10.27 20.05
N THR A 620 -3.43 -10.75 18.84
CA THR A 620 -4.24 -10.06 17.80
C THR A 620 -4.79 -11.09 16.81
N ILE A 621 -5.72 -10.71 15.94
CA ILE A 621 -6.06 -11.53 14.75
C ILE A 621 -6.01 -10.66 13.51
N ALA A 622 -5.02 -10.92 12.66
CA ALA A 622 -4.84 -10.24 11.38
C ALA A 622 -5.63 -10.92 10.25
N PRO A 623 -5.83 -10.26 9.09
CA PRO A 623 -6.57 -10.87 7.97
C PRO A 623 -5.81 -12.04 7.33
N THR A 624 -4.48 -12.05 7.41
CA THR A 624 -3.59 -13.10 6.83
C THR A 624 -3.81 -13.37 5.34
N GLY A 625 -4.19 -12.37 4.55
CA GLY A 625 -4.62 -12.56 3.15
C GLY A 625 -3.63 -13.36 2.28
N THR A 626 -2.34 -12.99 2.26
CA THR A 626 -1.33 -13.74 1.48
C THR A 626 -0.72 -14.90 2.27
N THR A 627 -0.52 -14.73 3.58
CA THR A 627 0.15 -15.74 4.42
C THR A 627 -0.72 -16.98 4.65
N SER A 628 -2.05 -16.85 4.67
CA SER A 628 -2.97 -18.00 4.73
C SER A 628 -2.94 -18.84 3.45
N MET A 629 -2.74 -18.22 2.28
CA MET A 629 -2.51 -18.95 1.02
C MET A 629 -1.20 -19.76 1.06
N VAL A 630 -0.14 -19.21 1.66
CA VAL A 630 1.12 -19.94 1.90
C VAL A 630 0.91 -21.04 2.94
N GLY A 631 0.21 -20.75 4.04
CA GLY A 631 -0.20 -21.72 5.06
C GLY A 631 -1.26 -22.73 4.59
N ASN A 632 -1.68 -22.64 3.32
CA ASN A 632 -2.72 -23.46 2.70
C ASN A 632 -4.01 -23.54 3.54
N THR A 633 -4.53 -22.44 4.08
CA THR A 633 -5.71 -22.46 4.96
C THR A 633 -6.54 -21.18 4.85
N THR A 634 -7.63 -21.08 5.62
CA THR A 634 -8.48 -19.88 5.65
C THR A 634 -7.81 -18.76 6.44
N GLY A 635 -8.11 -17.51 6.08
CA GLY A 635 -7.46 -16.36 6.69
C GLY A 635 -8.00 -16.04 8.08
N GLY A 636 -7.12 -15.73 9.04
CA GLY A 636 -7.50 -15.19 10.35
C GLY A 636 -8.56 -16.04 11.06
N CYS A 637 -9.62 -15.35 11.48
CA CYS A 637 -10.85 -15.96 11.94
C CYS A 637 -11.95 -15.98 10.88
N GLU A 638 -11.67 -15.71 9.60
CA GLU A 638 -12.67 -15.68 8.52
C GLU A 638 -13.26 -17.07 8.21
N PRO A 639 -14.54 -17.15 7.78
CA PRO A 639 -15.12 -18.37 7.23
C PRO A 639 -14.50 -18.70 5.87
N ILE A 640 -14.88 -19.84 5.30
CA ILE A 640 -14.56 -20.12 3.89
C ILE A 640 -15.30 -19.11 3.02
N TYR A 641 -14.60 -18.54 2.02
CA TYR A 641 -15.25 -17.64 1.06
C TYR A 641 -16.34 -18.37 0.28
N ASN A 642 -15.93 -19.40 -0.46
CA ASN A 642 -16.80 -20.39 -1.08
C ASN A 642 -16.05 -21.70 -1.34
N VAL A 643 -16.75 -22.82 -1.51
CA VAL A 643 -16.13 -24.11 -1.87
C VAL A 643 -15.72 -24.21 -3.35
N ALA A 644 -16.30 -23.35 -4.19
CA ALA A 644 -15.94 -23.20 -5.59
C ALA A 644 -16.07 -21.72 -6.00
N TYR A 645 -15.10 -21.20 -6.74
CA TYR A 645 -15.10 -19.80 -7.17
C TYR A 645 -14.27 -19.61 -8.45
N TYR A 646 -14.59 -18.55 -9.20
CA TYR A 646 -13.75 -18.07 -10.28
C TYR A 646 -12.59 -17.26 -9.70
N LYS A 647 -11.38 -17.55 -10.15
CA LYS A 647 -10.20 -16.77 -9.80
C LYS A 647 -9.69 -16.03 -11.02
N ASN A 648 -9.58 -14.71 -10.87
CA ASN A 648 -8.97 -13.87 -11.89
C ASN A 648 -7.45 -14.04 -11.83
N VAL A 649 -6.83 -14.41 -12.94
CA VAL A 649 -5.37 -14.52 -13.07
C VAL A 649 -4.93 -13.25 -13.79
N SER A 650 -4.24 -12.34 -13.09
CA SER A 650 -3.69 -11.12 -13.71
C SER A 650 -2.70 -11.46 -14.83
N ASP A 651 -2.58 -10.56 -15.81
CA ASP A 651 -1.82 -10.67 -17.08
C ASP A 651 -0.38 -11.21 -17.02
N ASP A 652 0.25 -11.23 -15.84
CA ASP A 652 1.66 -11.59 -15.69
C ASP A 652 1.96 -13.10 -15.66
N VAL A 653 0.98 -14.02 -15.57
CA VAL A 653 1.31 -15.46 -15.36
C VAL A 653 0.57 -16.48 -16.25
N GLN A 654 -0.59 -16.19 -16.83
CA GLN A 654 -1.24 -17.08 -17.80
C GLN A 654 -2.41 -16.31 -18.43
N GLY A 655 -2.42 -16.16 -19.77
CA GLY A 655 -3.44 -15.38 -20.48
C GLY A 655 -4.88 -15.83 -20.23
N ASP A 656 -5.83 -15.01 -20.70
CA ASP A 656 -7.31 -14.93 -20.61
C ASP A 656 -8.20 -16.19 -20.31
N GLU A 657 -7.71 -17.25 -19.67
CA GLU A 657 -8.50 -18.42 -19.27
C GLU A 657 -8.87 -18.38 -17.78
N MET A 658 -10.16 -18.14 -17.51
CA MET A 658 -10.75 -18.19 -16.17
C MET A 658 -10.76 -19.63 -15.62
N LEU A 659 -10.07 -19.85 -14.50
CA LEU A 659 -10.02 -21.15 -13.82
C LEU A 659 -11.03 -21.19 -12.67
N VAL A 660 -11.86 -22.24 -12.66
CA VAL A 660 -12.68 -22.59 -11.49
C VAL A 660 -11.79 -23.33 -10.49
N GLU A 661 -11.55 -22.72 -9.34
CA GLU A 661 -10.88 -23.36 -8.22
C GLU A 661 -11.90 -23.96 -7.25
N PHE A 662 -11.52 -25.03 -6.57
CA PHE A 662 -12.29 -25.67 -5.52
C PHE A 662 -11.45 -25.68 -4.23
N ASP A 663 -12.11 -25.52 -3.08
CA ASP A 663 -11.43 -25.65 -1.79
C ASP A 663 -10.84 -27.06 -1.63
N ASP A 664 -9.53 -27.12 -1.36
CA ASP A 664 -8.78 -28.39 -1.27
C ASP A 664 -9.29 -29.28 -0.14
N TYR A 665 -9.67 -28.69 1.00
CA TYR A 665 -10.14 -29.45 2.16
C TYR A 665 -11.55 -30.02 1.92
N PHE A 666 -12.40 -29.30 1.19
CA PHE A 666 -13.69 -29.79 0.70
C PHE A 666 -13.50 -31.02 -0.18
N LEU A 667 -12.59 -30.97 -1.16
CA LEU A 667 -12.31 -32.11 -2.03
C LEU A 667 -11.83 -33.34 -1.25
N ARG A 668 -10.91 -33.15 -0.29
CA ARG A 668 -10.43 -34.25 0.58
C ARG A 668 -11.57 -34.88 1.39
N THR A 669 -12.48 -34.05 1.90
CA THR A 669 -13.63 -34.54 2.67
C THR A 669 -14.58 -35.37 1.80
N LEU A 670 -14.78 -34.98 0.54
CA LEU A 670 -15.58 -35.77 -0.40
C LEU A 670 -14.90 -37.11 -0.72
N GLU A 671 -13.59 -37.12 -0.96
CA GLU A 671 -12.82 -38.33 -1.29
C GLU A 671 -12.83 -39.36 -0.15
N ASP A 672 -12.60 -38.92 1.09
CA ASP A 672 -12.56 -39.81 2.26
C ASP A 672 -13.93 -40.41 2.61
N ASN A 673 -15.02 -39.82 2.09
CA ASN A 673 -16.39 -40.31 2.25
C ASN A 673 -16.93 -41.02 1.00
N ASP A 674 -16.05 -41.42 0.05
CA ASP A 674 -16.42 -42.11 -1.19
C ASP A 674 -17.45 -41.35 -2.06
N ILE A 675 -17.43 -40.01 -2.01
CA ILE A 675 -18.28 -39.14 -2.84
C ILE A 675 -17.61 -38.87 -4.20
N ASP A 676 -18.39 -38.86 -5.27
CA ASP A 676 -17.87 -38.64 -6.62
C ASP A 676 -17.51 -37.17 -6.84
N VAL A 677 -16.25 -36.82 -6.58
CA VAL A 677 -15.70 -35.48 -6.75
C VAL A 677 -15.95 -34.92 -8.15
N GLN A 678 -15.86 -35.73 -9.19
CA GLN A 678 -16.04 -35.25 -10.56
C GLN A 678 -17.49 -34.84 -10.80
N ALA A 679 -18.46 -35.59 -10.26
CA ALA A 679 -19.86 -35.24 -10.34
C ALA A 679 -20.17 -33.94 -9.57
N VAL A 680 -19.58 -33.75 -8.38
CA VAL A 680 -19.71 -32.50 -7.60
C VAL A 680 -19.14 -31.31 -8.37
N LYS A 681 -17.93 -31.46 -8.94
CA LYS A 681 -17.30 -30.40 -9.73
C LYS A 681 -18.14 -30.01 -10.95
N GLU A 682 -18.66 -30.99 -11.68
CA GLU A 682 -19.52 -30.76 -12.84
C GLU A 682 -20.84 -30.05 -12.47
N GLU A 683 -21.47 -30.43 -11.35
CA GLU A 683 -22.68 -29.77 -10.84
C GLU A 683 -22.38 -28.32 -10.45
N ALA A 684 -21.35 -28.08 -9.63
CA ALA A 684 -20.95 -26.74 -9.20
C ALA A 684 -20.61 -25.84 -10.39
N GLN A 685 -19.77 -26.31 -11.32
CA GLN A 685 -19.42 -25.56 -12.53
C GLN A 685 -20.64 -25.24 -13.40
N THR A 686 -21.61 -26.17 -13.49
CA THR A 686 -22.86 -25.94 -14.24
C THR A 686 -23.71 -24.87 -13.56
N GLN A 687 -23.82 -24.90 -12.22
CA GLN A 687 -24.55 -23.88 -11.47
C GLN A 687 -23.85 -22.51 -11.57
N MET A 688 -22.53 -22.46 -11.44
CA MET A 688 -21.74 -21.22 -11.56
C MET A 688 -21.90 -20.60 -12.95
N ALA A 689 -21.83 -21.41 -14.02
CA ALA A 689 -22.02 -20.94 -15.39
C ALA A 689 -23.44 -20.43 -15.68
N ASN A 690 -24.44 -20.82 -14.88
CA ASN A 690 -25.81 -20.33 -14.98
C ASN A 690 -26.12 -19.21 -13.98
N ASN A 691 -25.14 -18.78 -13.17
CA ASN A 691 -25.35 -17.88 -12.03
C ASN A 691 -26.40 -18.39 -11.04
N ASP A 692 -26.44 -19.70 -10.80
CA ASP A 692 -27.33 -20.36 -9.83
C ASP A 692 -26.56 -20.95 -8.63
N PHE A 693 -25.24 -20.75 -8.57
CA PHE A 693 -24.41 -21.34 -7.51
C PHE A 693 -24.41 -20.49 -6.24
N ASP A 694 -25.00 -21.05 -5.18
CA ASP A 694 -25.16 -20.40 -3.88
C ASP A 694 -24.37 -21.11 -2.77
N GLY A 695 -23.31 -21.87 -3.13
CA GLY A 695 -22.50 -22.64 -2.18
C GLY A 695 -22.87 -24.12 -2.09
N VAL A 696 -22.48 -24.79 -1.01
CA VAL A 696 -22.60 -26.25 -0.87
C VAL A 696 -24.04 -26.72 -0.76
N ASP A 697 -24.91 -25.95 -0.11
CA ASP A 697 -26.32 -26.27 0.07
C ASP A 697 -27.08 -26.40 -1.26
N GLY A 698 -26.55 -25.80 -2.34
CA GLY A 698 -27.08 -25.94 -3.70
C GLY A 698 -26.72 -27.26 -4.40
N LEU A 699 -25.77 -28.05 -3.88
CA LEU A 699 -25.21 -29.22 -4.55
C LEU A 699 -25.90 -30.52 -4.13
N THR A 700 -26.75 -31.06 -5.00
CA THR A 700 -27.47 -32.32 -4.74
C THR A 700 -26.57 -33.56 -4.69
N THR A 701 -25.36 -33.44 -5.23
CA THR A 701 -24.32 -34.48 -5.16
C THR A 701 -23.61 -34.53 -3.81
N VAL A 702 -23.78 -33.53 -2.95
CA VAL A 702 -23.15 -33.46 -1.62
C VAL A 702 -24.17 -33.84 -0.54
N PRO A 703 -23.84 -34.78 0.36
CA PRO A 703 -24.71 -35.11 1.50
C PRO A 703 -24.88 -33.95 2.48
N ASP A 704 -26.08 -33.78 3.04
CA ASP A 704 -26.41 -32.73 4.03
C ASP A 704 -25.41 -32.68 5.20
N ALA A 705 -25.00 -33.85 5.72
CA ALA A 705 -24.05 -33.92 6.84
C ALA A 705 -22.66 -33.33 6.53
N ILE A 706 -22.28 -33.24 5.24
CA ILE A 706 -21.08 -32.52 4.78
C ILE A 706 -21.45 -31.05 4.57
N GLY A 707 -22.55 -30.77 3.85
CA GLY A 707 -22.99 -29.40 3.54
C GLY A 707 -23.12 -28.52 4.78
N GLU A 708 -23.69 -29.05 5.86
CA GLU A 708 -23.86 -28.36 7.15
C GLU A 708 -22.56 -27.78 7.75
N LEU A 709 -21.39 -28.35 7.42
CA LEU A 709 -20.09 -27.91 7.96
C LEU A 709 -19.36 -26.91 7.07
N PHE A 710 -19.55 -26.98 5.75
CA PHE A 710 -18.87 -26.11 4.78
C PHE A 710 -19.62 -24.78 4.59
N VAL A 711 -19.83 -24.08 5.71
CA VAL A 711 -20.48 -22.78 5.76
C VAL A 711 -19.64 -21.76 5.00
N VAL A 712 -20.24 -21.15 3.98
CA VAL A 712 -19.61 -20.11 3.17
C VAL A 712 -19.99 -18.73 3.67
N THR A 713 -19.33 -17.70 3.16
CA THR A 713 -19.54 -16.32 3.60
C THR A 713 -20.99 -15.85 3.42
N SER A 714 -21.66 -16.26 2.33
CA SER A 714 -23.06 -15.91 2.05
C SER A 714 -24.10 -16.60 2.94
N ASP A 715 -23.71 -17.63 3.70
CA ASP A 715 -24.63 -18.38 4.57
C ASP A 715 -24.82 -17.69 5.94
N LEU A 716 -23.95 -16.74 6.26
CA LEU A 716 -23.88 -16.08 7.57
C LEU A 716 -24.62 -14.75 7.52
N SER A 717 -25.36 -14.45 8.59
CA SER A 717 -25.80 -13.08 8.84
C SER A 717 -24.63 -12.22 9.31
N GLY A 718 -24.75 -10.89 9.18
CA GLY A 718 -23.75 -9.97 9.75
C GLY A 718 -23.53 -10.21 11.24
N LYS A 719 -24.60 -10.51 11.98
CA LYS A 719 -24.53 -10.85 13.40
C LYS A 719 -23.74 -12.14 13.66
N ASP A 720 -23.88 -13.17 12.81
CA ASP A 720 -23.11 -14.41 12.98
C ASP A 720 -21.61 -14.14 12.80
N HIS A 721 -21.24 -13.28 11.84
CA HIS A 721 -19.87 -12.81 11.71
C HIS A 721 -19.39 -12.04 12.96
N ALA A 722 -20.21 -11.11 13.45
CA ALA A 722 -19.90 -10.30 14.63
C ALA A 722 -19.79 -11.15 15.92
N ALA A 723 -20.58 -12.22 16.02
CA ALA A 723 -20.55 -13.16 17.15
C ALA A 723 -19.24 -13.96 17.21
N VAL A 724 -18.72 -14.42 16.06
CA VAL A 724 -17.40 -15.06 16.02
C VAL A 724 -16.29 -14.06 16.37
N GLN A 725 -16.41 -12.82 15.87
CA GLN A 725 -15.42 -11.77 16.16
C GLN A 725 -15.34 -11.46 17.66
N THR A 726 -16.49 -11.24 18.31
CA THR A 726 -16.57 -10.93 19.75
C THR A 726 -16.14 -12.11 20.61
N ALA A 727 -16.48 -13.34 20.20
CA ALA A 727 -15.97 -14.53 20.84
C ALA A 727 -14.44 -14.62 20.80
N CYS A 728 -13.81 -14.37 19.64
CA CYS A 728 -12.35 -14.31 19.54
C CYS A 728 -11.76 -13.15 20.37
N GLN A 729 -12.44 -11.99 20.43
CA GLN A 729 -11.95 -10.79 21.11
C GLN A 729 -11.70 -11.00 22.61
N ASN A 730 -12.44 -11.93 23.23
CA ASN A 730 -12.27 -12.33 24.63
C ASN A 730 -10.86 -12.85 24.99
N GLY A 731 -10.04 -13.23 23.99
CA GLY A 731 -8.66 -13.66 24.18
C GLY A 731 -7.68 -12.85 23.35
N VAL A 732 -7.99 -11.59 23.07
CA VAL A 732 -7.16 -10.70 22.24
C VAL A 732 -6.91 -9.37 22.95
N ASP A 733 -5.64 -9.08 23.23
CA ASP A 733 -5.20 -7.82 23.85
C ASP A 733 -5.40 -6.61 22.92
N SER A 734 -5.01 -6.74 21.65
CA SER A 734 -5.19 -5.71 20.63
C SER A 734 -6.62 -5.82 20.04
N ALA A 735 -6.80 -5.77 18.73
CA ALA A 735 -8.09 -5.94 18.09
C ALA A 735 -8.04 -7.04 17.00
N ILE A 736 -9.12 -7.13 16.23
CA ILE A 736 -9.32 -8.18 15.22
C ILE A 736 -9.69 -7.54 13.90
N SER A 737 -8.98 -7.92 12.84
CA SER A 737 -9.41 -7.67 11.46
C SER A 737 -10.44 -8.74 11.09
N LYS A 738 -11.71 -8.36 11.07
CA LYS A 738 -12.80 -9.18 10.58
C LYS A 738 -13.74 -8.35 9.73
N THR A 739 -14.04 -8.83 8.53
CA THR A 739 -15.08 -8.23 7.69
C THR A 739 -16.40 -8.93 7.93
N CYS A 740 -17.43 -8.19 8.34
CA CYS A 740 -18.80 -8.69 8.34
C CYS A 740 -19.36 -8.55 6.93
N ASN A 741 -19.39 -9.65 6.18
CA ASN A 741 -19.86 -9.65 4.80
C ASN A 741 -21.39 -9.76 4.76
N PHE A 742 -22.01 -9.12 3.78
CA PHE A 742 -23.45 -9.11 3.58
C PHE A 742 -23.82 -9.31 2.11
N PRO A 743 -24.96 -9.94 1.82
CA PRO A 743 -25.51 -9.98 0.46
C PRO A 743 -25.93 -8.58 -0.01
N ASN A 744 -26.03 -8.39 -1.33
CA ASN A 744 -26.33 -7.10 -1.94
C ASN A 744 -27.65 -6.46 -1.46
N ASP A 745 -28.63 -7.29 -1.10
CA ASP A 745 -29.95 -6.88 -0.62
C ASP A 745 -30.03 -6.60 0.89
N ALA A 746 -28.90 -6.68 1.60
CA ALA A 746 -28.85 -6.30 3.02
C ALA A 746 -29.27 -4.85 3.23
N SER A 747 -29.94 -4.60 4.35
CA SER A 747 -30.51 -3.32 4.74
C SER A 747 -29.52 -2.47 5.55
N VAL A 748 -29.85 -1.20 5.73
CA VAL A 748 -29.09 -0.29 6.61
C VAL A 748 -29.18 -0.76 8.07
N GLU A 749 -30.35 -1.28 8.47
CA GLU A 749 -30.59 -1.84 9.79
C GLU A 749 -29.70 -3.07 10.09
N ASP A 750 -29.31 -3.83 9.07
CA ASP A 750 -28.39 -4.97 9.26
C ASP A 750 -26.97 -4.50 9.63
N MET A 751 -26.53 -3.35 9.11
CA MET A 751 -25.25 -2.73 9.46
C MET A 751 -25.29 -2.16 10.88
N ASP A 752 -26.40 -1.50 11.24
CA ASP A 752 -26.67 -0.99 12.60
C ASP A 752 -26.62 -2.13 13.64
N GLU A 753 -27.26 -3.26 13.34
CA GLU A 753 -27.24 -4.43 14.24
C GLU A 753 -25.81 -4.89 14.53
N VAL A 754 -24.95 -4.97 13.50
CA VAL A 754 -23.56 -5.40 13.68
C VAL A 754 -22.77 -4.41 14.54
N TYR A 755 -22.84 -3.11 14.25
CA TYR A 755 -22.09 -2.12 15.02
C TYR A 755 -22.48 -2.14 16.51
N ARG A 756 -23.79 -2.17 16.81
CA ARG A 756 -24.28 -2.26 18.18
C ARG A 756 -23.90 -3.59 18.83
N TYR A 757 -24.00 -4.69 18.10
CA TYR A 757 -23.63 -6.00 18.63
C TYR A 757 -22.16 -6.07 19.03
N ILE A 758 -21.25 -5.53 18.21
CA ILE A 758 -19.82 -5.44 18.53
C ILE A 758 -19.62 -4.59 19.79
N TYR A 759 -20.30 -3.44 19.91
CA TYR A 759 -20.22 -2.59 21.09
C TYR A 759 -20.70 -3.31 22.36
N ASP A 760 -21.85 -3.99 22.29
CA ASP A 760 -22.51 -4.62 23.44
C ASP A 760 -21.78 -5.88 23.93
N ASN A 761 -20.99 -6.53 23.06
CA ASN A 761 -20.35 -7.83 23.33
C ASN A 761 -18.82 -7.75 23.38
N GLY A 762 -18.26 -6.58 23.72
CA GLY A 762 -16.83 -6.44 24.03
C GLY A 762 -15.91 -6.37 22.81
N GLY A 763 -16.44 -6.15 21.61
CA GLY A 763 -15.64 -5.89 20.42
C GLY A 763 -14.98 -4.50 20.44
N LYS A 764 -13.77 -4.39 19.89
CA LYS A 764 -13.00 -3.13 19.81
C LYS A 764 -13.21 -2.32 18.54
N GLY A 765 -13.67 -2.96 17.47
CA GLY A 765 -13.96 -2.31 16.20
C GLY A 765 -14.48 -3.32 15.18
N VAL A 766 -15.01 -2.85 14.06
CA VAL A 766 -15.56 -3.71 13.01
C VAL A 766 -15.66 -2.98 11.67
N THR A 767 -15.51 -3.76 10.60
CA THR A 767 -15.80 -3.34 9.23
C THR A 767 -16.93 -4.18 8.68
N VAL A 768 -17.86 -3.53 7.98
CA VAL A 768 -18.94 -4.19 7.25
C VAL A 768 -18.67 -4.08 5.75
N TYR A 769 -19.00 -5.11 5.00
CA TYR A 769 -18.89 -5.09 3.55
C TYR A 769 -20.13 -5.71 2.94
N ARG A 770 -20.90 -4.89 2.22
CA ARG A 770 -22.06 -5.35 1.47
C ARG A 770 -21.67 -5.62 0.03
N ASP A 771 -22.06 -6.78 -0.49
CA ASP A 771 -21.81 -7.16 -1.88
C ASP A 771 -22.35 -6.09 -2.85
N GLY A 772 -21.59 -5.78 -3.90
CA GLY A 772 -21.91 -4.75 -4.88
C GLY A 772 -21.71 -3.28 -4.44
N THR A 773 -21.14 -3.02 -3.27
CA THR A 773 -20.76 -1.65 -2.85
C THR A 773 -19.52 -1.12 -3.58
N ARG A 774 -18.61 -2.01 -4.00
CA ARG A 774 -17.40 -1.71 -4.79
C ARG A 774 -17.50 -2.26 -6.21
N SER A 775 -16.83 -1.58 -7.14
CA SER A 775 -16.91 -1.85 -8.58
C SER A 775 -16.03 -3.00 -9.06
N LYS A 776 -14.91 -3.30 -8.35
CA LYS A 776 -14.01 -4.42 -8.64
C LYS A 776 -14.08 -5.48 -7.54
N GLN A 777 -14.32 -6.75 -7.92
CA GLN A 777 -14.31 -7.91 -7.02
C GLN A 777 -13.17 -8.87 -7.38
N VAL A 778 -12.41 -9.30 -6.38
CA VAL A 778 -11.24 -10.20 -6.58
C VAL A 778 -11.66 -11.67 -6.75
N LEU A 779 -12.75 -12.08 -6.09
CA LEU A 779 -13.29 -13.44 -6.13
C LEU A 779 -14.79 -13.37 -6.40
N THR A 780 -15.31 -14.16 -7.35
CA THR A 780 -16.74 -14.20 -7.67
C THR A 780 -17.21 -15.63 -7.93
N THR A 781 -18.47 -15.92 -7.59
CA THR A 781 -19.17 -17.15 -7.96
C THR A 781 -20.06 -16.99 -9.20
N ARG A 782 -20.31 -15.75 -9.63
CA ARG A 782 -21.18 -15.40 -10.76
C ARG A 782 -20.34 -15.17 -12.01
N ALA A 783 -20.72 -15.84 -13.10
CA ALA A 783 -20.17 -15.65 -14.44
C ALA A 783 -20.44 -14.23 -14.96
N ASP A 784 -21.60 -13.63 -14.66
CA ASP A 784 -21.93 -12.27 -15.14
C ASP A 784 -21.05 -11.21 -14.46
N ASN A 785 -20.58 -11.48 -13.23
CA ASN A 785 -19.65 -10.61 -12.54
C ASN A 785 -18.21 -10.71 -13.09
N THR A 786 -17.94 -11.63 -14.03
CA THR A 786 -16.63 -11.77 -14.70
C THR A 786 -16.44 -10.76 -15.84
N GLU A 787 -17.52 -10.17 -16.37
CA GLU A 787 -17.44 -9.08 -17.34
C GLU A 787 -16.78 -7.82 -16.73
N PHE A 788 -16.89 -7.62 -15.40
CA PHE A 788 -16.28 -6.49 -14.69
C PHE A 788 -14.74 -6.56 -14.60
N SER A 789 -14.13 -7.71 -14.90
CA SER A 789 -12.66 -7.89 -14.81
C SER A 789 -11.91 -7.74 -16.13
N GLY A 790 -12.59 -7.77 -17.28
CA GLY A 790 -11.99 -7.56 -18.61
C GLY A 790 -12.09 -6.12 -19.10
N LEU A 791 -12.41 -5.20 -18.20
CA LEU A 791 -13.11 -3.96 -18.50
C LEU A 791 -12.25 -2.71 -18.29
N ASP A 792 -10.99 -2.76 -18.70
CA ASP A 792 -10.11 -1.59 -18.66
C ASP A 792 -9.82 -1.20 -20.13
N GLU A 793 -10.46 -0.10 -20.59
CA GLU A 793 -10.36 0.60 -21.89
C GLU A 793 -11.32 0.23 -23.04
N GLU A 794 -11.51 -1.04 -23.43
CA GLU A 794 -12.25 -1.36 -24.68
C GLU A 794 -13.78 -1.21 -24.60
N GLU A 795 -14.45 -1.67 -23.54
CA GLU A 795 -15.92 -1.50 -23.48
C GLU A 795 -16.34 -0.10 -23.02
N ALA A 796 -15.49 0.66 -22.32
CA ALA A 796 -15.74 2.08 -22.06
C ALA A 796 -15.86 2.86 -23.39
N ALA A 797 -15.05 2.50 -24.39
CA ALA A 797 -15.16 3.03 -25.75
C ALA A 797 -16.43 2.51 -26.47
N ALA A 798 -16.79 1.24 -26.29
CA ALA A 798 -17.98 0.65 -26.91
C ALA A 798 -19.30 1.22 -26.36
N ALA A 799 -19.41 1.39 -25.04
CA ALA A 799 -20.58 1.96 -24.36
C ALA A 799 -20.79 3.45 -24.72
N MET A 800 -19.71 4.22 -24.90
CA MET A 800 -19.78 5.59 -25.42
C MET A 800 -20.33 5.60 -26.86
N VAL A 801 -19.89 4.67 -27.71
CA VAL A 801 -20.39 4.56 -29.09
C VAL A 801 -21.87 4.19 -29.14
N ASP A 802 -22.32 3.25 -28.30
CA ASP A 802 -23.74 2.85 -28.25
C ASP A 802 -24.65 3.94 -27.67
N THR A 803 -24.18 4.69 -26.66
CA THR A 803 -24.89 5.86 -26.11
C THR A 803 -25.01 6.98 -27.14
N ILE A 804 -23.95 7.21 -27.91
CA ILE A 804 -23.94 8.10 -29.07
C ILE A 804 -24.94 7.63 -30.14
N GLN A 805 -25.06 6.33 -30.34
CA GLN A 805 -25.98 5.71 -31.29
C GLN A 805 -27.44 5.88 -30.87
N GLU A 806 -27.79 5.64 -29.60
CA GLU A 806 -29.16 5.73 -29.09
C GLU A 806 -29.63 7.17 -28.89
N THR A 807 -28.79 8.01 -28.30
CA THR A 807 -29.19 9.37 -27.89
C THR A 807 -29.10 10.35 -29.05
N PHE A 808 -28.11 10.16 -29.93
CA PHE A 808 -27.82 11.09 -31.02
C PHE A 808 -27.99 10.47 -32.41
N GLY A 809 -28.35 9.19 -32.51
CA GLY A 809 -28.55 8.51 -33.80
C GLY A 809 -27.26 8.14 -34.52
N GLY A 810 -26.13 8.12 -33.79
CA GLY A 810 -24.80 7.85 -34.28
C GLY A 810 -23.85 9.04 -34.09
N ILE A 811 -22.55 8.81 -34.33
CA ILE A 811 -21.48 9.81 -34.14
C ILE A 811 -21.74 11.11 -34.92
N GLU A 812 -22.38 11.04 -36.09
CA GLU A 812 -22.77 12.23 -36.84
C GLU A 812 -23.75 13.11 -36.07
N GLY A 813 -24.76 12.55 -35.40
CA GLY A 813 -25.72 13.34 -34.64
C GLY A 813 -25.16 13.85 -33.31
N PHE A 814 -24.17 13.15 -32.74
CA PHE A 814 -23.44 13.60 -31.55
C PHE A 814 -22.57 14.82 -31.88
N LEU A 815 -21.84 14.76 -33.01
CA LEU A 815 -21.01 15.86 -33.50
C LEU A 815 -21.82 17.03 -34.10
N GLU A 816 -23.08 16.82 -34.44
CA GLU A 816 -23.99 17.87 -34.92
C GLU A 816 -24.87 18.47 -33.81
N ASN A 817 -24.73 17.98 -32.57
CA ASN A 817 -25.44 18.55 -31.44
C ASN A 817 -24.81 19.91 -31.06
N ASP A 818 -25.64 20.96 -31.08
CA ASP A 818 -25.20 22.34 -30.89
C ASP A 818 -24.57 22.57 -29.49
N ASP A 819 -25.03 21.84 -28.46
CA ASP A 819 -24.49 21.97 -27.09
C ASP A 819 -23.11 21.29 -26.96
N ILE A 820 -22.86 20.20 -27.72
CA ILE A 820 -21.55 19.50 -27.77
C ILE A 820 -20.52 20.28 -28.60
N GLN A 821 -20.94 20.90 -29.71
CA GLN A 821 -20.10 21.76 -30.57
C GLN A 821 -19.60 23.02 -29.85
N ASP A 822 -20.38 23.52 -28.90
CA ASP A 822 -20.04 24.71 -28.11
C ASP A 822 -19.07 24.37 -26.94
N ALA A 823 -19.14 23.16 -26.38
CA ALA A 823 -18.23 22.69 -25.34
C ALA A 823 -16.84 22.27 -25.88
N PHE A 824 -16.81 21.63 -27.06
CA PHE A 824 -15.57 21.15 -27.68
C PHE A 824 -15.30 21.93 -28.96
N GLY A 825 -14.65 23.09 -28.81
CA GLY A 825 -14.35 23.99 -29.93
C GLY A 825 -13.64 23.29 -31.10
N ALA A 826 -14.18 23.50 -32.30
CA ALA A 826 -13.74 23.29 -33.70
C ALA A 826 -12.66 22.25 -34.14
N ASP A 827 -11.93 21.56 -33.28
CA ASP A 827 -10.75 20.73 -33.67
C ASP A 827 -11.05 19.22 -33.83
N LEU A 828 -12.27 18.76 -33.57
CA LEU A 828 -12.61 17.33 -33.62
C LEU A 828 -12.92 16.75 -35.01
N ARG A 829 -13.15 17.59 -36.04
CA ARG A 829 -13.49 17.11 -37.39
C ARG A 829 -12.30 16.62 -38.23
N GLU A 830 -11.07 16.94 -37.84
CA GLU A 830 -9.88 16.56 -38.62
C GLU A 830 -9.27 15.24 -38.13
N LEU A 831 -9.52 14.83 -36.88
CA LEU A 831 -8.97 13.61 -36.27
C LEU A 831 -9.59 12.29 -36.80
N PHE A 832 -10.82 12.33 -37.33
CA PHE A 832 -11.55 11.10 -37.73
C PHE A 832 -11.81 11.00 -39.24
N ALA A 833 -11.18 11.85 -40.04
CA ALA A 833 -11.38 11.91 -41.48
C ALA A 833 -10.39 11.06 -42.29
N THR A 834 -10.09 9.82 -41.89
CA THR A 834 -9.44 8.84 -42.77
C THR A 834 -9.88 7.41 -42.45
N GLY A 835 -10.99 6.98 -43.06
CA GLY A 835 -11.27 5.57 -43.29
C GLY A 835 -11.34 5.33 -44.79
N ASP A 836 -10.38 4.58 -45.34
CA ASP A 836 -10.65 3.67 -46.45
C ASP A 836 -9.57 2.58 -46.53
N ASP A 837 -10.05 1.33 -46.63
CA ASP A 837 -9.31 0.07 -46.64
C ASP A 837 -8.12 0.01 -47.64
N ALA A 838 -6.92 -0.28 -47.15
CA ALA A 838 -5.87 -0.98 -47.91
C ALA A 838 -4.79 -1.60 -47.00
N ALA A 839 -4.48 -2.87 -47.23
CA ALA A 839 -3.58 -3.74 -46.47
C ALA A 839 -2.06 -3.52 -46.71
N PHE A 840 -1.25 -4.09 -45.79
CA PHE A 840 0.21 -4.40 -45.82
C PHE A 840 1.16 -3.24 -45.43
N ASP A 841 2.21 -3.38 -44.61
CA ASP A 841 3.04 -4.53 -44.19
C ASP A 841 3.59 -4.34 -42.75
N GLU A 842 3.78 -5.46 -42.03
CA GLU A 842 4.59 -5.57 -40.81
C GLU A 842 6.09 -5.37 -41.13
N GLU A 843 6.73 -4.33 -40.57
CA GLU A 843 8.18 -4.33 -40.33
C GLU A 843 8.43 -3.92 -38.87
N ASP A 844 9.12 -4.80 -38.12
CA ASP A 844 9.47 -4.68 -36.70
C ASP A 844 10.12 -3.33 -36.34
N PHE A 845 9.38 -2.48 -35.61
CA PHE A 845 9.93 -1.30 -34.95
C PHE A 845 10.57 -1.69 -33.60
N ALA A 846 11.79 -2.23 -33.61
CA ALA A 846 12.54 -2.44 -32.36
C ALA A 846 14.07 -2.56 -32.49
N GLU A 847 14.66 -2.68 -33.68
CA GLU A 847 16.13 -2.84 -33.81
C GLU A 847 16.85 -1.62 -34.43
N LYS A 848 17.85 -1.10 -33.71
CA LYS A 848 18.68 0.03 -34.14
C LYS A 848 19.50 -0.29 -35.38
N GLN A 849 19.25 0.42 -36.47
CA GLN A 849 19.91 0.17 -37.76
C GLN A 849 21.40 0.60 -37.77
N PRO A 850 22.29 -0.17 -38.44
CA PRO A 850 23.70 0.20 -38.58
C PRO A 850 23.86 1.45 -39.45
N ARG A 851 24.74 2.36 -39.04
CA ARG A 851 24.97 3.63 -39.74
C ARG A 851 25.69 3.40 -41.09
N PRO A 852 25.16 3.89 -42.23
CA PRO A 852 25.84 3.83 -43.53
C PRO A 852 27.16 4.60 -43.56
N ASP A 853 28.07 4.19 -44.47
CA ASP A 853 29.37 4.83 -44.65
C ASP A 853 29.28 6.29 -45.16
N LEU A 854 28.18 6.64 -45.83
CA LEU A 854 27.94 7.99 -46.36
C LEU A 854 26.48 8.40 -46.16
N LEU A 855 26.27 9.61 -45.63
CA LEU A 855 24.96 10.23 -45.43
C LEU A 855 24.98 11.65 -46.01
N HIS A 856 23.86 12.11 -46.52
CA HIS A 856 23.68 13.48 -46.99
C HIS A 856 22.89 14.27 -45.95
N GLY A 857 23.26 15.51 -45.67
CA GLY A 857 22.55 16.29 -44.67
C GLY A 857 22.46 17.78 -44.96
N VAL A 858 21.49 18.41 -44.31
CA VAL A 858 21.24 19.85 -44.40
C VAL A 858 21.24 20.46 -43.00
N THR A 859 21.91 21.59 -42.87
CA THR A 859 21.93 22.35 -41.60
C THR A 859 20.99 23.54 -41.69
N GLN A 860 20.03 23.60 -40.78
CA GLN A 860 19.12 24.71 -40.57
C GLN A 860 19.54 25.52 -39.35
N ARG A 861 19.58 26.85 -39.50
CA ARG A 861 19.72 27.78 -38.37
C ARG A 861 18.34 28.20 -37.92
N VAL A 862 18.02 27.97 -36.64
CA VAL A 862 16.75 28.35 -35.99
C VAL A 862 17.07 29.30 -34.83
N ASP A 863 16.48 30.49 -34.84
CA ASP A 863 16.58 31.46 -33.76
C ASP A 863 15.67 31.02 -32.57
N THR A 864 16.24 30.76 -31.39
CA THR A 864 15.51 30.33 -30.17
C THR A 864 15.64 31.35 -29.04
N GLY A 865 14.80 31.23 -28.00
CA GLY A 865 14.86 32.08 -26.80
C GLY A 865 16.17 31.97 -25.99
N TYR A 866 16.99 30.96 -26.29
CA TYR A 866 18.28 30.68 -25.62
C TYR A 866 19.48 30.84 -26.56
N GLY A 867 19.30 31.49 -27.71
CA GLY A 867 20.34 31.72 -28.70
C GLY A 867 20.12 30.95 -30.01
N LYS A 868 21.14 30.96 -30.87
CA LYS A 868 21.05 30.38 -32.22
C LYS A 868 21.33 28.89 -32.20
N LEU A 869 20.34 28.08 -32.56
CA LEU A 869 20.46 26.64 -32.71
C LEU A 869 20.73 26.28 -34.18
N TYR A 870 21.75 25.46 -34.41
CA TYR A 870 22.09 24.94 -35.74
C TYR A 870 21.76 23.44 -35.78
N VAL A 871 20.66 23.06 -36.41
CA VAL A 871 20.15 21.69 -36.51
C VAL A 871 20.55 21.09 -37.85
N THR A 872 21.34 20.01 -37.84
CA THR A 872 21.79 19.26 -39.01
C THR A 872 21.05 17.93 -39.09
N ILE A 873 20.26 17.74 -40.13
CA ILE A 873 19.49 16.51 -40.39
C ILE A 873 20.19 15.76 -41.51
N ASN A 874 20.61 14.52 -41.23
CA ASN A 874 21.20 13.62 -42.20
C ASN A 874 20.19 12.57 -42.63
N GLU A 875 20.11 12.32 -43.93
CA GLU A 875 19.21 11.39 -44.59
C GLU A 875 19.97 10.18 -45.13
N ASN A 876 19.32 9.01 -45.07
CA ASN A 876 19.82 7.82 -45.75
C ASN A 876 19.47 7.88 -47.25
N PRO A 877 20.46 7.91 -48.16
CA PRO A 877 20.23 8.06 -49.60
C PRO A 877 19.46 6.89 -50.24
N GLU A 878 19.36 5.73 -49.60
CA GLU A 878 18.60 4.59 -50.15
C GLU A 878 17.10 4.64 -49.84
N ARG A 879 16.73 5.32 -48.74
CA ARG A 879 15.34 5.35 -48.24
C ARG A 879 14.71 6.75 -48.27
N GLU A 880 15.49 7.79 -48.62
CA GLU A 880 15.04 9.18 -48.72
C GLU A 880 14.30 9.68 -47.45
N ARG A 881 14.70 9.17 -46.26
CA ARG A 881 14.15 9.54 -44.94
C ARG A 881 15.24 9.97 -43.94
N PRO A 882 14.94 10.90 -43.02
CA PRO A 882 15.84 11.27 -41.93
C PRO A 882 16.37 10.06 -41.18
N PHE A 883 17.69 10.03 -40.95
CA PHE A 883 18.38 8.91 -40.32
C PHE A 883 19.04 9.32 -38.99
N GLU A 884 19.57 10.53 -38.90
CA GLU A 884 20.15 11.07 -37.68
C GLU A 884 20.10 12.61 -37.68
N LEU A 885 20.12 13.21 -36.50
CA LEU A 885 20.03 14.65 -36.32
C LEU A 885 21.05 15.12 -35.26
N PHE A 886 21.85 16.12 -35.62
CA PHE A 886 22.76 16.80 -34.70
C PHE A 886 22.34 18.25 -34.50
N ALA A 887 22.57 18.80 -33.31
CA ALA A 887 22.41 20.23 -33.11
C ALA A 887 23.54 20.84 -32.30
N ASN A 888 23.85 22.10 -32.56
CA ASN A 888 24.84 22.86 -31.82
C ASN A 888 24.39 24.31 -31.62
N THR A 889 24.66 24.87 -30.46
CA THR A 889 24.40 26.26 -30.07
C THR A 889 25.73 27.02 -30.05
N GLY A 890 25.85 28.05 -30.88
CA GLY A 890 27.15 28.58 -31.34
C GLY A 890 28.11 29.21 -30.31
N ASN A 891 27.82 29.22 -29.00
CA ASN A 891 28.71 29.78 -27.96
C ASN A 891 28.49 29.23 -26.52
N SER A 892 27.77 28.11 -26.33
CA SER A 892 27.40 27.65 -24.98
C SER A 892 28.19 26.40 -24.56
N GLY A 893 29.01 26.52 -23.51
CA GLY A 893 29.31 25.39 -22.62
C GLY A 893 28.47 25.55 -21.36
N GLY A 894 27.71 24.52 -20.96
CA GLY A 894 26.81 24.60 -19.79
C GLY A 894 25.55 23.72 -19.93
N PHE A 895 24.56 23.95 -19.05
CA PHE A 895 23.32 23.15 -18.91
C PHE A 895 22.49 23.07 -20.21
N THR A 896 22.30 24.20 -20.89
CA THR A 896 21.56 24.24 -22.17
C THR A 896 22.27 23.46 -23.27
N GLY A 897 23.61 23.46 -23.27
CA GLY A 897 24.42 22.67 -24.20
C GLY A 897 24.29 21.16 -23.97
N SER A 898 24.39 20.71 -22.71
CA SER A 898 24.23 19.28 -22.37
C SER A 898 22.82 18.77 -22.65
N PHE A 899 21.78 19.56 -22.36
CA PHE A 899 20.40 19.21 -22.68
C PHE A 899 20.16 19.12 -24.19
N THR A 900 20.65 20.10 -24.96
CA THR A 900 20.53 20.11 -26.43
C THR A 900 21.23 18.91 -27.06
N GLU A 901 22.41 18.54 -26.56
CA GLU A 901 23.17 17.38 -27.05
C GLU A 901 22.47 16.05 -26.69
N ALA A 902 21.96 15.93 -25.47
CA ALA A 902 21.20 14.74 -25.04
C ALA A 902 19.95 14.54 -25.91
N LEU A 903 19.16 15.60 -26.12
CA LEU A 903 17.95 15.54 -26.94
C LEU A 903 18.25 15.17 -28.40
N ALA A 904 19.28 15.76 -29.01
CA ALA A 904 19.69 15.42 -30.37
C ALA A 904 20.13 13.95 -30.51
N LYS A 905 20.81 13.40 -29.50
CA LYS A 905 21.22 11.99 -29.46
C LYS A 905 20.02 11.06 -29.33
N THR A 906 19.04 11.40 -28.49
CA THR A 906 17.82 10.60 -28.32
C THR A 906 17.00 10.56 -29.62
N ILE A 907 16.78 11.72 -30.24
CA ILE A 907 16.08 11.82 -31.54
C ILE A 907 16.83 10.99 -32.61
N SER A 908 18.16 11.06 -32.64
CA SER A 908 18.95 10.26 -33.58
C SER A 908 18.83 8.76 -33.34
N VAL A 909 18.68 8.30 -32.08
CA VAL A 909 18.45 6.89 -31.80
C VAL A 909 17.06 6.47 -32.26
N ALA A 910 16.03 7.27 -31.97
CA ALA A 910 14.66 7.01 -32.41
C ALA A 910 14.57 6.88 -33.95
N LEU A 911 15.16 7.82 -34.68
CA LEU A 911 15.21 7.76 -36.16
C LEU A 911 15.94 6.52 -36.67
N ARG A 912 17.02 6.09 -36.02
CA ARG A 912 17.75 4.87 -36.40
C ARG A 912 17.03 3.58 -36.03
N SER A 913 16.12 3.62 -35.07
CA SER A 913 15.28 2.48 -34.68
C SER A 913 13.97 2.41 -35.48
N GLY A 914 13.79 3.29 -36.48
CA GLY A 914 12.68 3.23 -37.41
C GLY A 914 11.46 4.05 -37.01
N VAL A 915 11.51 4.81 -35.91
CA VAL A 915 10.40 5.68 -35.48
C VAL A 915 10.09 6.72 -36.55
N ASP A 916 8.80 6.98 -36.79
CA ASP A 916 8.39 7.91 -37.85
C ASP A 916 8.87 9.34 -37.53
N PRO A 917 9.64 9.98 -38.43
CA PRO A 917 10.12 11.35 -38.22
C PRO A 917 9.00 12.40 -38.12
N ASP A 918 7.84 12.16 -38.73
CA ASP A 918 6.68 13.07 -38.62
C ASP A 918 6.11 13.02 -37.20
N GLU A 919 6.01 11.82 -36.61
CA GLU A 919 5.57 11.65 -35.22
C GLU A 919 6.54 12.31 -34.23
N ILE A 920 7.85 12.16 -34.43
CA ILE A 920 8.86 12.85 -33.62
C ILE A 920 8.73 14.37 -33.75
N ALA A 921 8.50 14.88 -34.96
CA ALA A 921 8.34 16.31 -35.19
C ALA A 921 7.11 16.86 -34.46
N ASP A 922 5.98 16.14 -34.53
CA ASP A 922 4.73 16.51 -33.91
C ASP A 922 4.81 16.50 -32.37
N LYS A 923 5.42 15.47 -31.78
CA LYS A 923 5.58 15.39 -30.32
C LYS A 923 6.51 16.47 -29.75
N LEU A 924 7.48 16.94 -30.54
CA LEU A 924 8.38 18.01 -30.12
C LEU A 924 7.79 19.41 -30.34
N GLN A 925 6.84 19.54 -31.28
CA GLN A 925 6.26 20.81 -31.65
C GLN A 925 5.33 21.36 -30.55
N GLY A 926 5.42 22.66 -30.29
CA GLY A 926 4.58 23.33 -29.29
C GLY A 926 5.05 23.16 -27.84
N ILE A 927 6.08 22.33 -27.58
CA ILE A 927 6.71 22.24 -26.25
C ILE A 927 7.19 23.64 -25.84
N ARG A 928 6.66 24.15 -24.73
CA ARG A 928 6.94 25.51 -24.26
C ARG A 928 8.07 25.53 -23.24
N SER A 929 8.83 26.61 -23.31
CA SER A 929 9.75 27.01 -22.25
C SER A 929 9.54 28.49 -21.95
N PRO A 930 10.07 29.01 -20.82
CA PRO A 930 9.85 30.39 -20.39
C PRO A 930 10.26 31.45 -21.42
N LYS A 931 11.27 31.16 -22.27
CA LYS A 931 11.73 32.04 -23.35
C LYS A 931 11.30 31.54 -24.73
N VAL A 932 10.49 32.35 -25.41
CA VAL A 932 10.06 32.12 -26.80
C VAL A 932 10.78 33.06 -27.76
N ALA A 933 11.03 32.61 -28.99
CA ALA A 933 11.59 33.43 -30.06
C ALA A 933 10.76 33.31 -31.34
N TRP A 934 11.07 34.14 -32.33
CA TRP A 934 10.47 34.08 -33.66
C TRP A 934 11.55 33.79 -34.70
N ASP A 935 11.40 32.71 -35.45
CA ASP A 935 12.30 32.32 -36.53
C ASP A 935 11.52 32.25 -37.84
N LYS A 936 11.90 33.09 -38.82
CA LYS A 936 11.31 33.15 -40.17
C LYS A 936 9.79 33.31 -40.21
N GLY A 937 9.20 33.97 -39.20
CA GLY A 937 7.77 34.25 -39.13
C GLY A 937 6.95 33.20 -38.37
N GLU A 938 7.59 32.15 -37.85
CA GLU A 938 6.99 31.17 -36.94
C GLU A 938 7.53 31.39 -35.52
N GLN A 939 6.67 31.20 -34.52
CA GLN A 939 7.06 31.28 -33.12
C GLN A 939 7.70 29.96 -32.69
N VAL A 940 8.90 30.02 -32.13
CA VAL A 940 9.66 28.89 -31.59
C VAL A 940 9.62 28.99 -30.07
N ASN A 941 8.93 28.06 -29.43
CA ASN A 941 8.56 28.12 -28.02
C ASN A 941 9.65 27.60 -27.07
N SER A 942 10.56 26.77 -27.58
CA SER A 942 11.64 26.16 -26.82
C SER A 942 12.71 25.56 -27.74
N ILE A 943 13.77 24.99 -27.16
CA ILE A 943 14.75 24.20 -27.92
C ILE A 943 14.11 22.93 -28.52
N PRO A 944 13.35 22.10 -27.77
CA PRO A 944 12.61 20.96 -28.33
C PRO A 944 11.70 21.36 -29.52
N ASP A 945 10.94 22.44 -29.37
CA ASP A 945 10.08 22.96 -30.44
C ASP A 945 10.90 23.41 -31.66
N ALA A 946 12.13 23.89 -31.45
CA ALA A 946 13.07 24.20 -32.54
C ALA A 946 13.54 22.93 -33.29
N PHE A 947 13.74 21.79 -32.61
CA PHE A 947 14.04 20.50 -33.25
C PHE A 947 12.84 20.00 -34.07
N GLY A 948 11.63 20.03 -33.49
CA GLY A 948 10.39 19.66 -34.17
C GLY A 948 10.14 20.53 -35.40
N THR A 949 10.26 21.85 -35.25
CA THR A 949 10.13 22.81 -36.35
C THR A 949 11.15 22.56 -37.46
N ALA A 950 12.41 22.24 -37.13
CA ALA A 950 13.44 21.93 -38.12
C ALA A 950 13.15 20.61 -38.86
N LEU A 951 12.74 19.55 -38.15
CA LEU A 951 12.33 18.27 -38.75
C LEU A 951 11.12 18.45 -39.66
N ARG A 952 10.08 19.15 -39.21
CA ARG A 952 8.89 19.43 -40.01
C ARG A 952 9.21 20.19 -41.29
N ARG A 953 9.99 21.27 -41.21
CA ARG A 953 10.45 22.02 -42.39
C ARG A 953 11.23 21.12 -43.37
N TYR A 954 12.01 20.17 -42.84
CA TYR A 954 12.72 19.19 -43.65
C TYR A 954 11.76 18.22 -44.37
N LEU A 955 10.80 17.65 -43.64
CA LEU A 955 9.82 16.67 -44.13
C LEU A 955 8.87 17.30 -45.16
N ASN A 956 8.40 18.52 -44.91
CA ASN A 956 7.54 19.29 -45.82
C ASN A 956 8.25 19.79 -47.09
N GLY A 957 9.57 19.63 -47.18
CA GLY A 957 10.35 20.07 -48.35
C GLY A 957 10.57 21.58 -48.43
N ASP A 958 10.37 22.30 -47.31
CA ASP A 958 10.57 23.76 -47.21
C ASP A 958 12.05 24.17 -47.22
N VAL A 959 12.95 23.19 -47.21
CA VAL A 959 14.41 23.35 -47.25
C VAL A 959 14.95 22.89 -48.60
N ASP A 960 15.74 23.74 -49.27
CA ASP A 960 16.27 23.47 -50.61
C ASP A 960 17.30 22.32 -50.59
N ARG A 961 16.85 21.12 -50.98
CA ARG A 961 17.67 19.89 -51.06
C ARG A 961 18.64 19.92 -52.26
N ALA A 962 18.60 20.90 -53.16
CA ALA A 962 19.34 20.88 -54.42
C ALA A 962 20.83 21.33 -54.33
N ALA A 963 21.34 21.63 -53.14
CA ALA A 963 22.71 22.10 -52.93
C ALA A 963 23.61 21.11 -52.16
N TYR A 964 23.46 19.80 -52.38
CA TYR A 964 24.43 18.83 -51.88
C TYR A 964 25.77 19.01 -52.61
N PRO A 965 26.88 19.37 -51.94
CA PRO A 965 28.20 19.22 -52.54
C PRO A 965 28.46 17.73 -52.74
N GLN A 966 28.53 17.28 -53.99
CA GLN A 966 28.95 15.91 -54.32
C GLN A 966 30.39 15.70 -53.86
N GLN A 967 30.59 15.11 -52.69
CA GLN A 967 31.90 14.61 -52.29
C GLN A 967 32.22 13.35 -53.10
N GLN A 968 33.25 13.44 -53.95
CA GLN A 968 33.77 12.30 -54.71
C GLN A 968 34.67 11.40 -53.84
N HIS A 969 34.73 10.12 -54.18
CA HIS A 969 35.69 9.17 -53.62
C HIS A 969 37.14 9.66 -53.80
N LEU A 970 37.99 9.39 -52.81
CA LEU A 970 39.43 9.75 -52.80
C LEU A 970 40.27 9.12 -53.96
N THR A 971 39.65 8.34 -54.85
CA THR A 971 40.31 7.65 -55.98
C THR A 971 40.19 8.38 -57.32
N GLU A 972 39.44 9.48 -57.42
CA GLU A 972 39.19 10.19 -58.68
C GLU A 972 39.56 11.68 -58.63
N ILE A 973 40.83 11.99 -58.33
CA ILE A 973 41.37 13.34 -58.57
C ILE A 973 42.60 13.21 -59.48
N ASP A 974 42.43 13.58 -60.74
CA ASP A 974 43.54 14.01 -61.61
C ASP A 974 43.44 15.52 -61.86
N ALA A 975 44.62 16.13 -62.00
CA ALA A 975 44.90 17.55 -61.76
C ALA A 975 44.23 18.56 -62.72
N ASP A 976 44.12 19.78 -62.19
CA ASP A 976 43.77 21.07 -62.81
C ASP A 976 42.28 21.43 -62.90
N ASP A 977 41.76 22.13 -61.88
CA ASP A 977 41.29 23.51 -62.09
C ASP A 977 40.96 24.22 -60.77
N ALA A 978 41.54 25.41 -60.61
CA ALA A 978 41.34 26.32 -59.50
C ALA A 978 40.61 27.58 -59.99
N ALA A 979 39.50 27.98 -59.34
CA ALA A 979 39.05 29.38 -59.26
C ALA A 979 37.92 29.62 -58.22
N HIS A 980 38.30 30.30 -57.13
CA HIS A 980 37.60 31.31 -56.31
C HIS A 980 36.09 31.20 -55.94
N HIS A 981 35.81 31.05 -54.63
CA HIS A 981 35.27 32.14 -53.78
C HIS A 981 35.50 31.85 -52.27
N GLU A 982 35.38 32.89 -51.45
CA GLU A 982 36.09 33.18 -50.19
C GLU A 982 35.66 32.38 -48.95
N THR A 983 36.62 32.10 -48.05
CA THR A 983 36.41 31.57 -46.70
C THR A 983 36.86 32.60 -45.66
N ASP A 984 35.99 32.89 -44.68
CA ASP A 984 36.42 33.48 -43.40
C ASP A 984 36.69 32.34 -42.42
N GLY A 985 37.95 31.94 -42.35
CA GLY A 985 38.45 30.92 -41.44
C GLY A 985 38.79 31.50 -40.07
N GLY A 986 38.23 30.91 -39.02
CA GLY A 986 38.69 31.04 -37.64
C GLY A 986 38.86 29.64 -37.04
N ALA A 987 40.01 29.01 -37.28
CA ALA A 987 40.41 27.78 -36.60
C ALA A 987 41.31 28.11 -35.41
N ALA A 988 41.01 27.45 -34.29
CA ALA A 988 41.70 27.56 -33.01
C ALA A 988 43.14 27.02 -33.04
N GLU A 989 44.04 27.67 -32.29
CA GLU A 989 45.30 27.08 -31.85
C GLU A 989 45.25 26.84 -30.33
N SER A 990 45.60 25.63 -29.92
CA SER A 990 45.84 25.21 -28.54
C SER A 990 47.31 25.40 -28.15
N LEU A 991 47.61 25.77 -26.89
CA LEU A 991 48.53 25.09 -25.94
C LEU A 991 49.04 26.01 -24.80
N GLY A 992 48.98 25.52 -23.55
CA GLY A 992 50.00 25.67 -22.50
C GLY A 992 49.90 26.84 -21.50
N GLY A 993 49.79 26.53 -20.19
CA GLY A 993 49.72 27.50 -19.06
C GLY A 993 51.02 28.24 -18.69
N PRO A 994 50.99 29.21 -17.73
CA PRO A 994 51.49 28.93 -16.36
C PRO A 994 50.77 29.71 -15.20
N GLN A 995 51.11 29.33 -13.96
CA GLN A 995 50.60 29.80 -12.65
C GLN A 995 50.98 31.26 -12.23
N GLY A 996 50.05 31.94 -11.52
CA GLY A 996 50.25 32.92 -10.41
C GLY A 996 50.24 34.43 -10.74
N PRO A 997 49.95 35.37 -9.79
CA PRO A 997 49.72 35.22 -8.35
C PRO A 997 48.38 35.80 -7.81
N THR A 998 48.19 35.57 -6.51
CA THR A 998 47.15 36.03 -5.57
C THR A 998 46.83 37.54 -5.58
N GLY A 999 45.55 37.86 -5.43
CA GLY A 999 45.03 39.20 -5.10
C GLY A 999 43.68 39.08 -4.39
N ALA A 1000 43.71 39.20 -3.07
CA ALA A 1000 42.55 39.14 -2.18
C ALA A 1000 41.77 40.46 -2.18
N GLY A 1001 40.43 40.35 -2.07
CA GLY A 1001 39.60 41.41 -1.47
C GLY A 1001 38.33 41.73 -2.23
N GLU A 1002 37.36 40.82 -2.27
CA GLU A 1002 35.95 41.18 -2.46
C GLU A 1002 35.14 40.55 -1.32
N SER A 1003 34.32 41.37 -0.67
CA SER A 1003 33.62 41.09 0.59
C SER A 1003 32.54 40.02 0.41
N ALA A 1004 32.32 39.20 1.45
CA ALA A 1004 31.29 38.15 1.50
C ALA A 1004 29.88 38.64 1.09
N ASP A 1005 29.55 39.91 1.36
CA ASP A 1005 28.29 40.53 0.93
C ASP A 1005 28.09 40.58 -0.60
N ALA A 1006 29.16 40.66 -1.39
CA ALA A 1006 29.08 40.75 -2.86
C ALA A 1006 28.88 39.37 -3.51
N GLN A 1007 29.47 38.32 -2.95
CA GLN A 1007 29.22 36.94 -3.41
C GLN A 1007 27.80 36.49 -3.06
N GLN A 1008 27.32 36.82 -1.86
CA GLN A 1008 25.97 36.49 -1.42
C GLN A 1008 24.89 37.20 -2.27
N GLN A 1009 25.10 38.48 -2.62
CA GLN A 1009 24.19 39.18 -3.55
C GLN A 1009 24.19 38.59 -4.97
N SER A 1010 25.33 38.10 -5.49
CA SER A 1010 25.38 37.50 -6.82
C SER A 1010 24.70 36.12 -6.88
N GLN A 1011 24.80 35.34 -5.80
CA GLN A 1011 24.11 34.05 -5.68
C GLN A 1011 22.61 34.22 -5.48
N ASP A 1012 22.18 35.17 -4.63
CA ASP A 1012 20.76 35.48 -4.45
C ASP A 1012 20.12 36.00 -5.75
N ALA A 1013 20.83 36.82 -6.54
CA ALA A 1013 20.32 37.29 -7.83
C ALA A 1013 20.21 36.16 -8.87
N THR A 1014 21.13 35.21 -8.85
CA THR A 1014 21.12 34.02 -9.72
C THR A 1014 19.99 33.07 -9.34
N GLN A 1015 19.82 32.81 -8.04
CA GLN A 1015 18.75 31.95 -7.53
C GLN A 1015 17.37 32.58 -7.76
N SER A 1016 17.23 33.89 -7.55
CA SER A 1016 15.98 34.61 -7.84
C SER A 1016 15.58 34.56 -9.32
N LEU A 1017 16.55 34.47 -10.24
CA LEU A 1017 16.28 34.25 -11.66
C LEU A 1017 15.80 32.81 -11.90
N ILE A 1018 16.44 31.82 -11.29
CA ILE A 1018 16.07 30.40 -11.41
C ILE A 1018 14.67 30.14 -10.83
N ASP A 1019 14.37 30.69 -9.65
CA ASP A 1019 13.08 30.53 -8.97
C ASP A 1019 11.94 31.18 -9.76
N ALA A 1020 12.24 32.20 -10.57
CA ALA A 1020 11.30 32.81 -11.52
C ALA A 1020 11.20 32.04 -12.86
N GLY A 1021 11.84 30.87 -12.97
CA GLY A 1021 11.90 30.07 -14.20
C GLY A 1021 12.78 30.68 -15.30
N GLU A 1022 13.62 31.66 -14.97
CA GLU A 1022 14.39 32.43 -15.95
C GLU A 1022 15.85 31.96 -16.01
N SER A 1023 16.39 31.84 -17.23
CA SER A 1023 17.79 31.43 -17.39
C SER A 1023 18.74 32.52 -16.88
N PRO A 1024 19.62 32.21 -15.90
CA PRO A 1024 20.60 33.15 -15.35
C PRO A 1024 21.78 33.44 -16.29
N GLU A 1025 21.86 32.74 -17.42
CA GLU A 1025 22.91 32.91 -18.42
C GLU A 1025 22.57 34.04 -19.40
N CYS A 1026 23.52 34.97 -19.61
CA CYS A 1026 23.33 36.03 -20.60
C CYS A 1026 23.23 35.45 -22.02
N PRO A 1027 22.14 35.69 -22.77
CA PRO A 1027 21.93 35.09 -24.09
C PRO A 1027 22.89 35.63 -25.16
N GLU A 1028 23.57 36.76 -24.90
CA GLU A 1028 24.54 37.33 -25.84
C GLU A 1028 25.97 36.80 -25.63
N CYS A 1029 26.41 36.65 -24.37
CA CYS A 1029 27.82 36.32 -24.07
C CYS A 1029 28.04 35.05 -23.23
N GLY A 1030 26.98 34.39 -22.76
CA GLY A 1030 27.06 33.17 -21.95
C GLY A 1030 27.50 33.39 -20.50
N ALA A 1031 27.63 34.64 -20.04
CA ALA A 1031 28.06 34.92 -18.68
C ALA A 1031 26.89 34.81 -17.68
N MET A 1032 27.12 34.14 -16.55
CA MET A 1032 26.15 33.94 -15.45
C MET A 1032 26.05 35.16 -14.52
N THR A 1033 26.07 36.37 -15.08
CA THR A 1033 26.10 37.64 -14.33
C THR A 1033 24.90 38.53 -14.70
N LEU A 1034 23.74 37.90 -14.94
CA LEU A 1034 22.47 38.60 -15.13
C LEU A 1034 21.86 39.00 -13.79
N TYR A 1035 21.33 40.22 -13.70
CA TYR A 1035 20.57 40.70 -12.55
C TYR A 1035 19.44 41.63 -12.98
N TYR A 1036 18.42 41.77 -12.13
CA TYR A 1036 17.33 42.72 -12.36
C TYR A 1036 17.68 44.12 -11.85
N SER A 1037 17.54 45.12 -12.72
CA SER A 1037 17.68 46.53 -12.38
C SER A 1037 16.58 47.34 -13.04
N GLU A 1038 15.82 48.09 -12.24
CA GLU A 1038 14.76 49.00 -12.70
C GLU A 1038 13.70 48.32 -13.61
N GLY A 1039 13.43 47.03 -13.38
CA GLY A 1039 12.46 46.24 -14.16
C GLY A 1039 13.03 45.58 -15.41
N CYS A 1040 14.34 45.65 -15.64
CA CYS A 1040 15.01 45.03 -16.79
C CYS A 1040 16.13 44.08 -16.32
N LYS A 1041 16.29 42.94 -17.00
CA LYS A 1041 17.44 42.04 -16.85
C LYS A 1041 18.66 42.70 -17.50
N THR A 1042 19.77 42.84 -16.80
CA THR A 1042 21.01 43.42 -17.35
C THR A 1042 22.20 42.50 -17.05
N CYS A 1043 23.09 42.30 -18.02
CA CYS A 1043 24.31 41.51 -17.87
C CYS A 1043 25.49 42.44 -17.52
N GLU A 1044 26.15 42.17 -16.39
CA GLU A 1044 27.35 42.93 -16.00
C GLU A 1044 28.53 42.73 -16.96
N SER A 1045 28.62 41.55 -17.58
CA SER A 1045 29.78 41.17 -18.40
C SER A 1045 29.79 41.80 -19.79
N CYS A 1046 28.65 41.89 -20.48
CA CYS A 1046 28.58 42.46 -21.83
C CYS A 1046 27.65 43.68 -21.97
N GLY A 1047 26.93 44.05 -20.91
CA GLY A 1047 26.00 45.19 -20.91
C GLY A 1047 24.69 44.93 -21.66
N TRP A 1048 24.41 43.68 -22.04
CA TRP A 1048 23.11 43.28 -22.61
C TRP A 1048 22.00 43.57 -21.62
N SER A 1049 20.90 44.18 -22.07
CA SER A 1049 19.74 44.46 -21.22
C SER A 1049 18.42 44.16 -21.91
N GLU A 1050 17.47 43.57 -21.20
CA GLU A 1050 16.12 43.24 -21.66
C GLU A 1050 15.09 43.64 -20.58
N CYS A 1051 14.25 44.61 -20.93
CA CYS A 1051 13.02 44.96 -20.24
C CYS A 1051 11.86 44.32 -21.01
#